data_AF-A0A226DKW6-F1
#
_entry.id   AF-A0A226DKW6-F1
#
_cell.length_a   1.000
_cell.length_b   1.000
_cell.length_c   1.000
_cell.angle_alpha   90.00
_cell.angle_beta   90.00
_cell.angle_gamma   90.00
#
_symmetry.space_group_name_H-M   'P 1'
#
loop_
_entity.id
_entity.type
_entity.pdbx_description
1 polymer ?
#
loop_
_entity_poly.entity_id
_entity_poly.type
_entity_poly.pdbx_seq_one_letter_code
_entity_poly.pdbx_strand_id
1 'polypeptide(L)'
;MDPSSWNWELIFPPLPRLIVLRPALVMTDSLHSDQDHHAVRDSPKGLGRSTNTSRSDSVTCPACHVTVTLSKNTEGRRRLVCPYCGATYNHHESQIRVMPTPTADPLRHLRLPIVQDGSGNIGSLMVGRLGGVSVGVPDVHGIMIRPGSTTSCTSLPPIAKEHEIRYDNNPGGGGVVGGGGGEDRTIFRIGSGSSETGLLMSNYGEEQTSREEFMQAVSQATKTGNYSNLMRFYSRTFDSYANICATFKQMTPPELTDPLNDLAFLEEPELNMELVYSVNDALRNSPSIVHKTVLKAIVNALLDDKQKLYAQDKVRALFIILQNPIFAAQSSYTVLAHVLRHVTSLPNPDHQVLVHWFRMLEVSRLRMLVRQMTQFVTIRQFPPADRSLPPLSKSKWWIPAAARVLALINAANNGCQPALLHYSEFYNSALDHVDLMQEYWRWQSPERPGQFSYCQYPFMLSIVAKRIILTKDAEHQMILVARRSLVAKVARHQTPQIDIFFLNINVRRNYLVADSLKEIASKQKDLKKKLRVSFVGEPGLDMGGLTKEWFLLLIRDIFQAIHSSAPHYSALRNNPSSSSSAGCMPDMRNGLRTGLATPEYGMFVYYPNSRCYWFSLAQQGSLREYNLIGVLMGLAVYNSIILDLHFPSICYRKLLSPPVVPPLDSAAVGVTKDPSIDDLAEIMPDVAHGLRELLKYEGSVEEDMGLSFQASLQEYDRIMTYNLKENGEHIPVTNENREEYVRLYLDWVLNTAIYAQFRAFYLGFHSVTASNALIMLRPEEVEMLVCGSPTLDLHELRKVTEYDEYRPDDRVIQDFWSVLISLPLELQKKFLLFTTGSDRIPVGGMGEMNMKISRMRDREENLPEAHTCFNQLILPEYPNKEVLKKKLIIAISNAEGFGLE
;
A
#
# COMPACT_ATOMS: atom_id res chain seq x y z
N MET A 1 -20.04 -27.18 29.64
CA MET A 1 -20.03 -27.52 28.20
C MET A 1 -18.64 -27.19 27.67
N ASP A 2 -17.98 -28.13 27.01
CA ASP A 2 -16.61 -27.96 26.52
C ASP A 2 -16.60 -27.21 25.16
N PRO A 3 -15.87 -26.09 25.01
CA PRO A 3 -15.72 -25.40 23.72
C PRO A 3 -15.15 -26.27 22.58
N SER A 4 -14.52 -27.41 22.89
CA SER A 4 -14.04 -28.39 21.90
C SER A 4 -15.18 -29.08 21.12
N SER A 5 -16.39 -29.13 21.68
CA SER A 5 -17.52 -29.91 21.12
C SER A 5 -18.36 -29.14 20.08
N TRP A 6 -18.02 -27.89 19.77
CA TRP A 6 -18.76 -27.07 18.81
C TRP A 6 -18.17 -27.23 17.42
N ASN A 7 -19.01 -27.64 16.45
CA ASN A 7 -18.56 -27.81 15.07
C ASN A 7 -18.40 -26.45 14.37
N TRP A 8 -17.18 -25.91 14.41
CA TRP A 8 -16.83 -24.63 13.78
C TRP A 8 -16.98 -24.64 12.25
N GLU A 9 -16.96 -25.81 11.60
CA GLU A 9 -17.10 -25.95 10.13
C GLU A 9 -18.51 -25.57 9.62
N LEU A 10 -19.53 -25.58 10.51
CA LEU A 10 -20.89 -25.12 10.21
C LEU A 10 -21.05 -23.59 10.27
N ILE A 11 -20.09 -22.87 10.87
CA ILE A 11 -20.13 -21.40 11.03
C ILE A 11 -19.13 -20.72 10.09
N PHE A 12 -17.99 -21.37 9.85
CA PHE A 12 -16.93 -20.95 8.94
C PHE A 12 -16.56 -22.14 8.04
N PRO A 13 -16.71 -22.05 6.70
CA PRO A 13 -16.37 -23.16 5.81
C PRO A 13 -14.87 -23.51 5.91
N PRO A 14 -14.48 -24.77 5.61
CA PRO A 14 -13.14 -25.26 5.90
C PRO A 14 -12.05 -24.53 5.11
N LEU A 15 -11.12 -23.91 5.83
CA LEU A 15 -9.84 -23.47 5.27
C LEU A 15 -9.05 -24.68 4.76
N PRO A 16 -8.26 -24.55 3.68
CA PRO A 16 -7.31 -25.58 3.28
C PRO A 16 -6.40 -25.94 4.46
N ARG A 17 -6.18 -27.25 4.68
CA ARG A 17 -5.61 -27.85 5.90
C ARG A 17 -4.32 -27.17 6.39
N LEU A 18 -4.47 -26.15 7.24
CA LEU A 18 -3.43 -25.69 8.15
C LEU A 18 -3.19 -26.79 9.18
N ILE A 19 -1.91 -27.09 9.43
CA ILE A 19 -1.49 -28.14 10.38
C ILE A 19 -1.96 -27.74 11.79
N VAL A 20 -3.02 -28.38 12.26
CA VAL A 20 -3.45 -28.28 13.66
C VAL A 20 -2.42 -29.01 14.50
N LEU A 21 -1.52 -28.25 15.13
CA LEU A 21 -0.71 -28.74 16.25
C LEU A 21 -1.65 -29.10 17.39
N ARG A 22 -2.05 -30.38 17.46
CA ARG A 22 -2.71 -30.95 18.64
C ARG A 22 -1.71 -30.92 19.80
N PRO A 23 -2.02 -30.29 20.95
CA PRO A 23 -1.27 -30.53 22.18
C PRO A 23 -1.50 -31.99 22.60
N ALA A 24 -0.43 -32.76 22.76
CA ALA A 24 -0.53 -34.12 23.28
C ALA A 24 -0.81 -34.08 24.78
N LEU A 25 -2.07 -34.29 25.18
CA LEU A 25 -2.43 -34.65 26.54
C LEU A 25 -2.21 -36.15 26.71
N VAL A 26 -1.04 -36.51 27.26
CA VAL A 26 -0.82 -37.87 27.78
C VAL A 26 -1.53 -37.96 29.12
N MET A 27 -2.61 -38.74 29.17
CA MET A 27 -3.17 -39.17 30.45
C MET A 27 -2.23 -40.21 31.07
N THR A 28 -1.91 -40.01 32.33
CA THR A 28 -1.28 -41.02 33.18
C THR A 28 -2.34 -42.00 33.66
N ASP A 29 -2.24 -43.26 33.26
CA ASP A 29 -2.75 -44.37 34.05
C ASP A 29 -1.62 -45.37 34.29
N SER A 30 -1.57 -45.90 35.50
CA SER A 30 -0.49 -46.72 36.03
C SER A 30 -0.64 -48.19 35.63
N LEU A 31 0.49 -48.89 35.41
CA LEU A 31 0.70 -50.31 35.80
C LEU A 31 2.13 -50.83 35.50
N HIS A 32 2.90 -51.03 36.57
CA HIS A 32 3.82 -52.14 36.85
C HIS A 32 5.12 -52.44 36.02
N SER A 33 6.01 -53.14 36.76
CA SER A 33 7.19 -53.95 36.37
C SER A 33 8.46 -53.28 35.81
N ASP A 34 9.40 -53.08 36.73
CA ASP A 34 10.69 -53.80 36.80
C ASP A 34 12.00 -53.28 36.15
N GLN A 35 12.96 -53.11 37.08
CA GLN A 35 14.37 -53.57 37.07
C GLN A 35 15.46 -52.81 36.29
N ASP A 36 16.18 -52.00 37.09
CA ASP A 36 17.59 -52.21 37.47
C ASP A 36 18.79 -51.91 36.54
N HIS A 37 19.84 -51.49 37.26
CA HIS A 37 21.26 -51.32 36.95
C HIS A 37 21.69 -49.96 36.40
N HIS A 38 22.34 -49.10 37.21
CA HIS A 38 23.73 -49.17 37.75
C HIS A 38 24.83 -48.97 36.68
N ALA A 39 25.92 -48.22 36.90
CA ALA A 39 26.30 -47.21 37.91
C ALA A 39 27.70 -46.60 37.54
N VAL A 40 28.25 -45.70 38.40
CA VAL A 40 29.71 -45.58 38.72
C VAL A 40 30.64 -44.99 37.62
N ARG A 41 31.73 -44.18 37.79
CA ARG A 41 32.43 -43.34 38.83
C ARG A 41 33.51 -42.48 38.07
N ASP A 42 34.30 -41.52 38.59
CA ASP A 42 34.43 -40.85 39.90
C ASP A 42 35.08 -39.43 39.79
N SER A 43 34.67 -38.50 40.67
CA SER A 43 35.44 -37.79 41.73
C SER A 43 36.98 -37.52 41.67
N PRO A 44 37.55 -36.61 42.53
CA PRO A 44 37.13 -35.24 42.92
C PRO A 44 38.29 -34.24 43.25
N LYS A 45 37.93 -33.05 43.83
CA LYS A 45 38.68 -31.97 44.57
C LYS A 45 38.74 -30.65 43.77
N GLY A 46 38.38 -29.45 44.26
CA GLY A 46 37.88 -28.88 45.54
C GLY A 46 38.25 -27.37 45.57
N LEU A 47 37.67 -26.40 46.29
CA LEU A 47 36.65 -26.23 47.36
C LEU A 47 35.72 -25.03 46.96
N GLY A 48 34.66 -24.59 47.66
CA GLY A 48 33.94 -25.08 48.85
C GLY A 48 32.77 -24.15 49.33
N ARG A 49 31.94 -24.65 50.26
CA ARG A 49 30.90 -24.01 51.13
C ARG A 49 29.84 -23.06 50.50
N SER A 50 28.54 -23.42 50.46
CA SER A 50 27.51 -23.44 51.56
C SER A 50 26.64 -22.16 51.56
N THR A 51 25.30 -22.11 51.67
CA THR A 51 24.18 -23.09 51.81
C THR A 51 22.82 -22.37 51.61
N ASN A 52 21.75 -23.12 51.31
CA ASN A 52 20.31 -22.82 51.61
C ASN A 52 19.66 -21.50 51.08
N THR A 53 18.93 -21.52 49.97
CA THR A 53 17.48 -21.86 49.79
C THR A 53 16.44 -20.76 50.04
N SER A 54 15.67 -20.50 48.97
CA SER A 54 14.22 -20.26 48.92
C SER A 54 13.68 -18.85 48.60
N ARG A 55 12.64 -18.90 47.73
CA ARG A 55 11.54 -17.96 47.46
C ARG A 55 11.86 -16.52 47.01
N SER A 56 11.45 -16.25 45.77
CA SER A 56 11.15 -14.91 45.25
C SER A 56 9.71 -14.55 45.60
N ASP A 57 9.49 -13.45 46.32
CA ASP A 57 8.13 -12.96 46.58
C ASP A 57 7.53 -12.30 45.33
N SER A 58 6.35 -12.77 44.96
CA SER A 58 5.60 -12.33 43.81
C SER A 58 4.31 -11.64 44.25
N VAL A 59 4.18 -10.35 43.95
CA VAL A 59 3.04 -9.53 44.38
C VAL A 59 2.06 -9.37 43.22
N THR A 60 0.80 -9.76 43.44
CA THR A 60 -0.28 -9.60 42.46
C THR A 60 -0.99 -8.28 42.65
N CYS A 61 -1.03 -7.44 41.60
CA CYS A 61 -1.79 -6.20 41.68
C CYS A 61 -3.31 -6.49 41.66
N PRO A 62 -4.11 -5.87 42.54
CA PRO A 62 -5.55 -6.10 42.64
C PRO A 62 -6.39 -5.50 41.50
N ALA A 63 -5.84 -4.62 40.65
CA ALA A 63 -6.59 -3.93 39.58
C ALA A 63 -6.33 -4.52 38.17
N CYS A 64 -5.09 -4.91 37.86
CA CYS A 64 -4.73 -5.57 36.61
C CYS A 64 -4.72 -7.11 36.71
N HIS A 65 -4.78 -7.66 37.94
CA HIS A 65 -4.53 -9.08 38.25
C HIS A 65 -3.21 -9.66 37.70
N VAL A 66 -2.24 -8.79 37.37
CA VAL A 66 -0.90 -9.22 36.97
C VAL A 66 -0.01 -9.41 38.20
N THR A 67 0.63 -10.57 38.27
CA THR A 67 1.60 -10.96 39.30
C THR A 67 3.01 -10.57 38.89
N VAL A 68 3.71 -9.81 39.73
CA VAL A 68 5.07 -9.32 39.49
C VAL A 68 6.01 -9.80 40.59
N THR A 69 7.07 -10.52 40.23
CA THR A 69 8.19 -10.82 41.14
C THR A 69 8.98 -9.56 41.42
N LEU A 70 9.03 -9.14 42.69
CA LEU A 70 9.76 -7.94 43.10
C LEU A 70 11.26 -8.24 43.27
N SER A 71 12.13 -7.35 42.77
CA SER A 71 13.54 -7.39 43.17
C SER A 71 13.68 -6.87 44.61
N LYS A 72 14.64 -7.44 45.35
CA LYS A 72 14.76 -7.46 46.84
C LYS A 72 14.84 -6.12 47.58
N ASN A 73 14.57 -4.99 46.93
CA ASN A 73 14.69 -3.67 47.52
C ASN A 73 13.56 -2.71 47.13
N THR A 74 12.39 -3.30 46.84
CA THR A 74 11.09 -2.74 47.24
C THR A 74 10.47 -3.50 48.41
N GLU A 75 11.30 -4.07 49.29
CA GLU A 75 10.90 -4.35 50.69
C GLU A 75 10.72 -3.01 51.42
N GLY A 76 10.13 -1.99 50.76
CA GLY A 76 10.76 -0.69 50.53
C GLY A 76 9.90 0.56 50.61
N ARG A 77 8.68 0.51 50.11
CA ARG A 77 7.79 1.67 49.97
C ARG A 77 6.37 1.21 50.29
N ARG A 78 5.60 2.05 51.00
CA ARG A 78 4.21 1.70 51.35
C ARG A 78 3.39 1.45 50.07
N ARG A 79 3.45 2.37 49.09
CA ARG A 79 2.78 2.28 47.77
C ARG A 79 3.68 1.71 46.65
N LEU A 80 3.11 0.77 45.88
CA LEU A 80 3.56 0.23 44.59
C LEU A 80 2.61 0.70 43.45
N VAL A 81 3.01 0.50 42.20
CA VAL A 81 2.22 0.81 40.98
C VAL A 81 2.24 -0.39 40.04
N CYS A 82 1.10 -0.83 39.48
CA CYS A 82 1.08 -1.92 38.48
C CYS A 82 1.67 -1.44 37.14
N PRO A 83 2.77 -2.04 36.63
CA PRO A 83 3.36 -1.64 35.35
C PRO A 83 2.49 -2.02 34.13
N TYR A 84 1.39 -2.77 34.32
CA TYR A 84 0.47 -3.18 33.26
C TYR A 84 -0.86 -2.38 33.21
N CYS A 85 -1.25 -1.65 34.26
CA CYS A 85 -2.47 -0.81 34.24
C CYS A 85 -2.35 0.54 34.96
N GLY A 86 -1.19 0.89 35.52
CA GLY A 86 -0.99 2.16 36.23
C GLY A 86 -1.61 2.26 37.63
N ALA A 87 -2.41 1.28 38.09
CA ALA A 87 -3.04 1.34 39.40
C ALA A 87 -2.02 1.35 40.56
N THR A 88 -2.12 2.35 41.43
CA THR A 88 -1.39 2.42 42.71
C THR A 88 -2.07 1.55 43.77
N TYR A 89 -1.31 0.71 44.45
CA TYR A 89 -1.77 -0.11 45.59
C TYR A 89 -0.62 -0.28 46.57
N ASN A 90 -0.91 -0.43 47.87
CA ASN A 90 0.14 -0.69 48.83
C ASN A 90 0.43 -2.22 48.97
N HIS A 91 1.70 -2.61 49.10
CA HIS A 91 2.26 -3.95 49.42
C HIS A 91 1.77 -4.54 50.80
N HIS A 92 0.56 -4.27 51.32
CA HIS A 92 0.34 -4.18 52.79
C HIS A 92 -0.98 -3.50 53.20
N GLU A 93 -0.93 -2.38 53.93
CA GLU A 93 -0.41 -1.14 53.33
C GLU A 93 1.02 -0.63 53.68
N SER A 94 1.95 -1.43 54.23
CA SER A 94 3.36 -1.41 53.71
C SER A 94 4.55 -1.75 54.65
N GLN A 95 5.77 -1.75 54.07
CA GLN A 95 7.14 -1.93 54.62
C GLN A 95 8.17 -1.70 53.45
N ILE A 96 9.39 -1.08 53.52
CA ILE A 96 10.22 -0.29 54.49
C ILE A 96 11.84 -0.23 54.33
N ARG A 97 12.59 -0.68 53.26
CA ARG A 97 14.00 -0.28 52.80
C ARG A 97 14.53 -0.76 51.38
N VAL A 98 15.82 -0.49 51.01
CA VAL A 98 16.38 -0.25 49.61
C VAL A 98 17.90 -0.64 49.36
N MET A 99 18.27 -1.00 48.09
CA MET A 99 19.60 -1.23 47.36
C MET A 99 20.74 -2.14 47.96
N PRO A 100 21.82 -2.58 47.24
CA PRO A 100 22.31 -2.34 45.85
C PRO A 100 22.69 -3.60 44.95
N THR A 101 23.33 -3.36 43.80
CA THR A 101 23.78 -4.20 42.63
C THR A 101 25.05 -5.08 42.87
N PRO A 102 25.61 -5.94 41.95
CA PRO A 102 25.45 -6.04 40.46
C PRO A 102 25.46 -7.46 39.76
N THR A 103 25.43 -7.43 38.41
CA THR A 103 25.93 -8.42 37.38
C THR A 103 24.93 -9.23 36.52
N ALA A 104 25.30 -9.33 35.23
CA ALA A 104 24.97 -10.31 34.17
C ALA A 104 23.55 -10.47 33.55
N ASP A 105 23.52 -10.36 32.20
CA ASP A 105 22.54 -10.87 31.23
C ASP A 105 22.67 -12.42 31.13
N PRO A 106 21.66 -13.25 30.75
CA PRO A 106 21.06 -13.24 29.41
C PRO A 106 19.55 -13.59 29.24
N LEU A 107 18.94 -12.91 28.24
CA LEU A 107 17.99 -13.44 27.23
C LEU A 107 16.54 -13.92 27.56
N ARG A 108 15.60 -13.24 26.86
CA ARG A 108 14.53 -13.76 25.95
C ARG A 108 13.05 -13.91 26.38
N HIS A 109 12.19 -13.38 25.49
CA HIS A 109 10.76 -13.71 25.20
C HIS A 109 9.68 -13.26 26.22
N LEU A 110 8.44 -12.84 25.90
CA LEU A 110 7.72 -12.54 24.63
C LEU A 110 6.37 -11.75 24.88
N ARG A 111 6.03 -10.75 24.03
CA ARG A 111 4.69 -10.10 23.73
C ARG A 111 3.78 -9.46 24.83
N LEU A 112 3.62 -8.11 24.77
CA LEU A 112 2.39 -7.25 24.50
C LEU A 112 0.94 -7.79 24.73
N PRO A 113 -0.17 -6.95 24.88
CA PRO A 113 -0.34 -5.46 24.96
C PRO A 113 -1.53 -4.86 25.84
N ILE A 114 -1.81 -3.53 25.72
CA ILE A 114 -3.09 -2.72 25.89
C ILE A 114 -3.51 -2.04 27.24
N VAL A 115 -3.05 -0.79 27.45
CA VAL A 115 -3.73 0.54 27.67
C VAL A 115 -5.13 0.71 28.31
N GLN A 116 -5.27 1.58 29.35
CA GLN A 116 -6.10 2.83 29.37
C GLN A 116 -5.90 3.76 30.60
N ASP A 117 -5.69 5.07 30.34
CA ASP A 117 -5.95 6.37 31.04
C ASP A 117 -5.93 6.53 32.59
N GLY A 118 -5.43 7.63 33.20
CA GLY A 118 -4.77 8.85 32.68
C GLY A 118 -4.46 9.96 33.75
N SER A 119 -3.86 11.08 33.31
CA SER A 119 -3.62 12.38 34.00
C SER A 119 -2.58 12.52 35.15
N GLY A 120 -1.75 13.60 35.10
CA GLY A 120 -1.00 14.13 36.26
C GLY A 120 0.45 14.62 36.00
N ASN A 121 0.69 15.94 36.04
CA ASN A 121 2.00 16.59 35.84
C ASN A 121 3.04 16.31 36.95
N ILE A 122 4.34 16.32 36.59
CA ILE A 122 5.36 17.32 37.01
C ILE A 122 6.73 16.94 36.37
N GLY A 123 7.47 17.94 35.89
CA GLY A 123 8.79 17.76 35.29
C GLY A 123 9.95 18.39 36.09
N SER A 124 11.11 18.45 35.43
CA SER A 124 12.38 19.09 35.87
C SER A 124 13.21 18.34 36.91
N LEU A 125 14.31 17.71 36.46
CA LEU A 125 15.68 18.18 36.75
C LEU A 125 16.76 17.26 36.12
N MET A 126 17.46 17.77 35.11
CA MET A 126 18.93 17.71 34.90
C MET A 126 19.28 18.06 33.45
N VAL A 127 19.34 19.36 33.15
CA VAL A 127 20.11 19.89 32.00
C VAL A 127 21.55 20.08 32.49
N GLY A 128 22.53 19.49 31.80
CA GLY A 128 23.86 19.35 32.42
C GLY A 128 25.06 19.02 31.55
N ARG A 129 25.09 19.38 30.24
CA ARG A 129 26.26 19.83 29.43
C ARG A 129 26.22 19.41 27.95
N LEU A 130 26.71 20.32 27.09
CA LEU A 130 27.08 20.17 25.66
C LEU A 130 25.94 20.04 24.62
N GLY A 131 25.14 21.11 24.53
CA GLY A 131 25.06 21.96 23.34
C GLY A 131 24.96 21.35 21.93
N GLY A 132 23.72 21.22 21.44
CA GLY A 132 23.32 21.73 20.12
C GLY A 132 23.67 20.92 18.86
N VAL A 133 22.73 20.07 18.42
CA VAL A 133 21.93 20.24 17.18
C VAL A 133 20.93 19.06 17.06
N SER A 134 19.65 19.38 16.81
CA SER A 134 18.50 18.50 16.48
C SER A 134 18.53 17.02 16.92
N VAL A 135 17.86 16.69 18.03
CA VAL A 135 17.54 15.30 18.40
C VAL A 135 16.29 14.85 17.65
N GLY A 136 16.46 13.99 16.64
CA GLY A 136 15.38 13.17 16.09
C GLY A 136 15.05 12.00 17.01
N VAL A 137 13.77 11.68 17.14
CA VAL A 137 13.29 10.52 17.91
C VAL A 137 13.74 9.22 17.23
N PRO A 138 14.23 8.20 17.95
CA PRO A 138 14.51 6.90 17.35
C PRO A 138 13.18 6.18 17.03
N ASP A 139 12.76 6.29 15.77
CA ASP A 139 11.52 5.70 15.27
C ASP A 139 11.54 4.16 15.38
N VAL A 140 10.58 3.62 16.14
CA VAL A 140 10.23 2.19 16.10
C VAL A 140 9.23 1.98 14.96
N HIS A 141 9.62 2.36 13.75
CA HIS A 141 8.85 2.14 12.53
C HIS A 141 9.62 1.19 11.62
N GLY A 142 9.04 0.01 11.41
CA GLY A 142 9.55 -0.95 10.43
C GLY A 142 9.58 -0.28 9.06
N ILE A 143 10.78 -0.16 8.50
CA ILE A 143 11.09 0.62 7.30
C ILE A 143 10.17 0.20 6.14
N MET A 144 9.17 1.04 5.89
CA MET A 144 8.44 1.07 4.62
C MET A 144 8.98 2.24 3.81
N ILE A 145 9.41 1.95 2.58
CA ILE A 145 9.67 2.98 1.58
C ILE A 145 8.30 3.51 1.13
N ARG A 146 7.77 4.52 1.82
CA ARG A 146 6.65 5.31 1.29
C ARG A 146 7.18 6.27 0.23
N PRO A 147 6.54 6.37 -0.95
CA PRO A 147 6.75 7.50 -1.84
C PRO A 147 6.12 8.76 -1.21
N GLY A 148 6.74 9.93 -1.39
CA GLY A 148 6.18 11.21 -0.93
C GLY A 148 6.86 11.86 0.28
N SER A 149 8.18 11.76 0.43
CA SER A 149 8.94 12.66 1.32
C SER A 149 10.14 13.27 0.59
N THR A 150 10.17 14.60 0.50
CA THR A 150 11.30 15.41 0.03
C THR A 150 12.48 15.45 1.03
N THR A 151 12.48 14.57 2.03
CA THR A 151 13.60 14.31 2.93
C THR A 151 14.11 12.88 2.76
N SER A 152 15.43 12.77 2.62
CA SER A 152 16.15 11.60 2.11
C SER A 152 16.31 10.49 3.15
N CYS A 153 15.55 9.40 3.01
CA CYS A 153 15.83 8.14 3.71
C CYS A 153 15.43 6.90 2.88
N THR A 154 16.07 6.72 1.72
CA THR A 154 16.08 5.48 0.93
C THR A 154 16.89 4.36 1.62
N SER A 155 16.54 4.03 2.86
CA SER A 155 17.12 2.88 3.56
C SER A 155 16.46 1.60 3.06
N LEU A 156 17.24 0.72 2.43
CA LEU A 156 16.76 -0.60 2.00
C LEU A 156 16.72 -1.57 3.20
N PRO A 157 15.76 -2.53 3.23
CA PRO A 157 15.73 -3.55 4.28
C PRO A 157 17.04 -4.35 4.37
N PRO A 158 17.54 -4.65 5.58
CA PRO A 158 18.81 -5.34 5.76
C PRO A 158 18.71 -6.80 5.30
N ILE A 159 19.68 -7.24 4.49
CA ILE A 159 19.90 -8.66 4.21
C ILE A 159 20.62 -9.27 5.42
N ALA A 160 20.07 -10.34 5.99
CA ALA A 160 20.78 -11.14 6.98
C ALA A 160 22.08 -11.69 6.37
N LYS A 161 23.24 -11.34 6.94
CA LYS A 161 24.53 -11.91 6.55
C LYS A 161 24.57 -13.37 7.02
N GLU A 162 24.34 -14.33 6.12
CA GLU A 162 24.63 -15.74 6.41
C GLU A 162 26.16 -15.92 6.54
N HIS A 163 26.59 -16.66 7.57
CA HIS A 163 28.01 -16.88 7.85
C HIS A 163 28.71 -17.61 6.70
N GLU A 164 29.88 -17.12 6.30
CA GLU A 164 30.75 -17.80 5.35
C GLU A 164 31.24 -19.13 5.95
N ILE A 165 30.88 -20.25 5.31
CA ILE A 165 31.57 -21.52 5.53
C ILE A 165 32.91 -21.43 4.80
N ARG A 166 33.95 -21.00 5.52
CA ARG A 166 35.32 -21.09 5.04
C ARG A 166 35.72 -22.56 4.94
N TYR A 167 36.19 -22.97 3.76
CA TYR A 167 36.96 -24.18 3.61
C TYR A 167 38.43 -23.82 3.86
N ASP A 168 38.95 -24.21 5.03
CA ASP A 168 40.37 -24.05 5.34
C ASP A 168 41.21 -25.02 4.51
N ASN A 169 41.97 -24.49 3.55
CA ASN A 169 43.09 -25.18 2.93
C ASN A 169 44.37 -24.42 3.28
N ASN A 170 45.03 -24.88 4.35
CA ASN A 170 46.33 -24.40 4.79
C ASN A 170 47.43 -25.14 3.99
N PRO A 171 48.45 -24.43 3.49
CA PRO A 171 49.79 -24.84 3.92
C PRO A 171 50.75 -23.66 4.18
N GLY A 172 51.10 -23.48 5.45
CA GLY A 172 52.49 -23.62 5.90
C GLY A 172 53.49 -22.48 5.65
N GLY A 173 53.69 -21.67 6.68
CA GLY A 173 55.04 -21.33 7.17
C GLY A 173 55.64 -19.97 6.77
N GLY A 174 56.27 -19.27 7.74
CA GLY A 174 57.37 -18.36 7.42
C GLY A 174 57.42 -16.93 7.98
N GLY A 175 57.05 -16.69 9.24
CA GLY A 175 57.88 -15.90 10.18
C GLY A 175 58.14 -14.37 10.06
N VAL A 176 58.01 -13.72 11.23
CA VAL A 176 59.00 -12.78 11.85
C VAL A 176 58.95 -11.25 11.54
N VAL A 177 58.34 -10.53 12.50
CA VAL A 177 58.79 -9.26 13.17
C VAL A 177 58.85 -7.91 12.42
N GLY A 178 58.36 -6.85 13.10
CA GLY A 178 59.00 -5.52 13.05
C GLY A 178 58.08 -4.30 13.16
N GLY A 179 57.86 -3.76 14.37
CA GLY A 179 57.00 -2.59 14.62
C GLY A 179 57.59 -1.20 14.31
N GLY A 180 56.87 -0.16 14.76
CA GLY A 180 57.36 1.23 14.84
C GLY A 180 56.46 2.24 14.12
N GLY A 181 55.97 3.24 14.84
CA GLY A 181 55.25 4.39 14.26
C GLY A 181 56.15 5.60 14.08
N GLY A 182 55.61 6.68 13.52
CA GLY A 182 56.29 7.97 13.39
C GLY A 182 55.69 8.81 12.27
N GLU A 183 54.93 9.84 12.64
CA GLU A 183 54.66 10.96 11.73
C GLU A 183 55.96 11.72 11.51
N ASP A 184 56.20 12.24 10.31
CA ASP A 184 56.90 13.51 10.21
C ASP A 184 56.47 14.33 8.99
N ARG A 185 56.36 15.65 9.19
CA ARG A 185 56.05 16.62 8.13
C ARG A 185 57.35 17.23 7.64
N THR A 186 57.61 17.19 6.34
CA THR A 186 58.65 18.06 5.76
C THR A 186 58.13 18.82 4.57
N ILE A 187 58.06 20.13 4.71
CA ILE A 187 57.75 21.09 3.65
C ILE A 187 58.99 21.23 2.78
N PHE A 188 58.87 21.07 1.46
CA PHE A 188 59.84 21.62 0.51
C PHE A 188 59.17 22.49 -0.55
N ARG A 189 59.88 23.53 -0.97
CA ARG A 189 59.37 24.66 -1.73
C ARG A 189 59.20 24.37 -3.22
N ILE A 190 58.26 25.10 -3.81
CA ILE A 190 58.00 25.21 -5.24
C ILE A 190 59.29 25.52 -6.02
N GLY A 191 59.58 24.70 -7.03
CA GLY A 191 60.50 24.98 -8.13
C GLY A 191 59.75 24.78 -9.44
N SER A 192 59.86 25.75 -10.36
CA SER A 192 58.96 25.90 -11.51
C SER A 192 59.28 24.98 -12.70
N GLY A 193 58.23 24.36 -13.27
CA GLY A 193 58.09 24.21 -14.72
C GLY A 193 58.37 22.84 -15.34
N SER A 194 57.38 21.92 -15.29
CA SER A 194 56.97 21.08 -16.45
C SER A 194 55.74 20.23 -16.12
N SER A 195 54.61 20.52 -16.78
CA SER A 195 53.46 19.64 -17.06
C SER A 195 53.19 18.41 -16.15
N GLU A 196 52.55 18.61 -14.99
CA GLU A 196 51.98 17.50 -14.18
C GLU A 196 50.59 17.02 -14.68
N THR A 197 50.03 17.60 -15.74
CA THR A 197 48.77 17.14 -16.36
C THR A 197 48.86 15.77 -17.03
N GLY A 198 50.07 15.27 -17.34
CA GLY A 198 50.27 14.02 -18.06
C GLY A 198 50.15 12.73 -17.23
N LEU A 199 50.11 12.79 -15.90
CA LEU A 199 50.15 11.60 -15.04
C LEU A 199 48.76 11.09 -14.58
N LEU A 200 47.72 11.93 -14.66
CA LEU A 200 46.36 11.60 -14.19
C LEU A 200 45.52 10.75 -15.16
N MET A 201 45.95 10.59 -16.42
CA MET A 201 45.22 9.83 -17.45
C MET A 201 45.55 8.32 -17.50
N SER A 202 46.43 7.82 -16.63
CA SER A 202 47.04 6.48 -16.77
C SER A 202 46.21 5.28 -16.30
N ASN A 203 44.97 5.47 -15.83
CA ASN A 203 44.12 4.38 -15.29
C ASN A 203 43.08 3.80 -16.26
N TYR A 204 42.85 4.43 -17.42
CA TYR A 204 41.94 3.93 -18.46
C TYR A 204 42.70 3.68 -19.75
N GLY A 205 42.33 2.64 -20.50
CA GLY A 205 42.89 2.43 -21.85
C GLY A 205 42.36 3.47 -22.83
N GLU A 206 43.22 3.98 -23.71
CA GLU A 206 42.95 5.06 -24.69
C GLU A 206 42.05 4.64 -25.88
N GLU A 207 40.95 3.90 -25.65
CA GLU A 207 40.09 3.41 -26.75
C GLU A 207 38.62 3.73 -26.54
N GLN A 208 38.20 4.84 -27.14
CA GLN A 208 36.79 5.18 -27.37
C GLN A 208 36.33 4.54 -28.67
N THR A 209 35.19 3.85 -28.67
CA THR A 209 34.53 3.34 -29.89
C THR A 209 33.38 4.27 -30.24
N SER A 210 33.35 4.82 -31.45
CA SER A 210 32.22 5.66 -31.85
C SER A 210 30.95 4.83 -32.12
N ARG A 211 29.78 5.45 -31.94
CA ARG A 211 28.49 4.80 -32.25
C ARG A 211 28.41 4.35 -33.71
N GLU A 212 29.00 5.12 -34.62
CA GLU A 212 29.02 4.82 -36.05
C GLU A 212 29.91 3.62 -36.38
N GLU A 213 31.13 3.56 -35.84
CA GLU A 213 32.02 2.39 -35.97
C GLU A 213 31.37 1.10 -35.45
N PHE A 214 30.75 1.16 -34.28
CA PHE A 214 30.05 0.02 -33.70
C PHE A 214 28.90 -0.44 -34.60
N MET A 215 28.05 0.47 -35.08
CA MET A 215 26.92 0.13 -35.96
C MET A 215 27.37 -0.39 -37.33
N GLN A 216 28.49 0.10 -37.87
CA GLN A 216 29.11 -0.47 -39.06
C GLN A 216 29.58 -1.91 -38.82
N ALA A 217 30.25 -2.19 -37.69
CA ALA A 217 30.68 -3.54 -37.32
C ALA A 217 29.49 -4.50 -37.14
N VAL A 218 28.38 -4.06 -36.54
CA VAL A 218 27.14 -4.84 -36.43
C VAL A 218 26.52 -5.14 -37.79
N SER A 219 26.49 -4.15 -38.71
CA SER A 219 26.00 -4.33 -40.08
C SER A 219 26.85 -5.33 -40.87
N GLN A 220 28.17 -5.26 -40.74
CA GLN A 220 29.10 -6.22 -41.35
C GLN A 220 28.93 -7.64 -40.79
N ALA A 221 28.84 -7.79 -39.46
CA ALA A 221 28.63 -9.09 -38.81
C ALA A 221 27.30 -9.74 -39.25
N THR A 222 26.23 -8.96 -39.32
CA THR A 222 24.90 -9.43 -39.76
C THR A 222 24.89 -9.84 -41.24
N LYS A 223 25.60 -9.12 -42.12
CA LYS A 223 25.70 -9.45 -43.55
C LYS A 223 26.59 -10.66 -43.85
N THR A 224 27.66 -10.86 -43.08
CA THR A 224 28.67 -11.90 -43.32
C THR A 224 28.47 -13.18 -42.49
N GLY A 225 27.64 -13.12 -41.44
CA GLY A 225 27.50 -14.19 -40.44
C GLY A 225 28.73 -14.35 -39.54
N ASN A 226 29.78 -13.53 -39.69
CA ASN A 226 31.00 -13.61 -38.89
C ASN A 226 30.96 -12.60 -37.73
N TYR A 227 30.69 -13.11 -36.53
CA TYR A 227 30.58 -12.32 -35.30
C TYR A 227 31.90 -12.14 -34.53
N SER A 228 33.06 -12.56 -35.08
CA SER A 228 34.36 -12.52 -34.38
C SER A 228 34.77 -11.13 -33.87
N ASN A 229 34.59 -10.08 -34.69
CA ASN A 229 34.90 -8.71 -34.29
C ASN A 229 33.94 -8.19 -33.20
N LEU A 230 32.65 -8.51 -33.33
CA LEU A 230 31.64 -8.14 -32.35
C LEU A 230 31.86 -8.86 -31.00
N MET A 231 32.23 -10.15 -31.03
CA MET A 231 32.63 -10.89 -29.84
C MET A 231 33.90 -10.33 -29.20
N ARG A 232 34.88 -9.88 -29.98
CA ARG A 232 36.09 -9.22 -29.44
C ARG A 232 35.74 -7.91 -28.74
N PHE A 233 34.90 -7.07 -29.34
CA PHE A 233 34.39 -5.84 -28.73
C PHE A 233 33.70 -6.14 -27.39
N TYR A 234 32.64 -6.97 -27.40
CA TYR A 234 31.90 -7.33 -26.19
C TYR A 234 32.78 -7.96 -25.10
N SER A 235 33.69 -8.87 -25.48
CA SER A 235 34.60 -9.52 -24.54
C SER A 235 35.62 -8.58 -23.92
N ARG A 236 35.93 -7.45 -24.58
CA ARG A 236 36.85 -6.42 -24.06
C ARG A 236 36.09 -5.43 -23.19
N THR A 237 35.01 -4.86 -23.71
CA THR A 237 34.21 -3.83 -23.04
C THR A 237 33.69 -4.30 -21.69
N PHE A 238 33.15 -5.52 -21.61
CA PHE A 238 32.53 -6.03 -20.38
C PHE A 238 33.48 -6.83 -19.47
N ASP A 239 34.79 -6.87 -19.74
CA ASP A 239 35.75 -7.69 -18.97
C ASP A 239 36.09 -7.14 -17.57
N SER A 240 36.00 -5.81 -17.40
CA SER A 240 36.16 -5.13 -16.11
C SER A 240 35.29 -3.86 -16.03
N TYR A 241 35.01 -3.37 -14.82
CA TYR A 241 34.25 -2.13 -14.66
C TYR A 241 34.96 -0.91 -15.29
N ALA A 242 36.30 -0.86 -15.26
CA ALA A 242 37.05 0.23 -15.87
C ALA A 242 36.90 0.24 -17.40
N ASN A 243 36.88 -0.93 -18.06
CA ASN A 243 36.66 -1.03 -19.51
C ASN A 243 35.24 -0.59 -19.91
N ILE A 244 34.24 -0.91 -19.08
CA ILE A 244 32.86 -0.44 -19.27
C ILE A 244 32.82 1.08 -19.20
N CYS A 245 33.38 1.69 -18.15
CA CYS A 245 33.45 3.14 -18.02
C CYS A 245 34.23 3.79 -19.18
N ALA A 246 35.40 3.27 -19.55
CA ALA A 246 36.19 3.80 -20.68
C ALA A 246 35.46 3.76 -22.02
N THR A 247 34.61 2.74 -22.25
CA THR A 247 33.84 2.60 -23.50
C THR A 247 32.64 3.57 -23.55
N PHE A 248 31.96 3.81 -22.43
CA PHE A 248 30.66 4.49 -22.41
C PHE A 248 30.65 5.87 -21.76
N LYS A 249 31.67 6.28 -21.01
CA LYS A 249 31.74 7.60 -20.38
C LYS A 249 32.08 8.68 -21.41
N GLN A 250 31.35 9.79 -21.38
CA GLN A 250 31.63 10.97 -22.22
C GLN A 250 32.81 11.76 -21.63
N MET A 251 33.68 12.28 -22.49
CA MET A 251 34.69 13.27 -22.10
C MET A 251 34.10 14.67 -22.15
N THR A 252 33.98 15.32 -21.00
CA THR A 252 33.76 16.76 -20.89
C THR A 252 35.06 17.51 -21.28
N PRO A 253 35.01 18.52 -22.15
CA PRO A 253 36.18 19.36 -22.45
C PRO A 253 36.64 20.13 -21.20
N PRO A 254 37.96 20.21 -20.93
CA PRO A 254 38.49 20.83 -19.71
C PRO A 254 38.41 22.38 -19.66
N GLU A 255 37.78 23.03 -20.64
CA GLU A 255 37.81 24.49 -20.81
C GLU A 255 36.62 25.23 -20.16
N LEU A 256 35.71 24.52 -19.47
CA LEU A 256 34.44 25.08 -18.95
C LEU A 256 34.18 24.87 -17.44
N THR A 257 35.11 24.28 -16.69
CA THR A 257 34.96 24.07 -15.24
C THR A 257 35.41 25.29 -14.43
N ASP A 258 34.47 26.16 -14.07
CA ASP A 258 34.64 27.16 -13.01
C ASP A 258 34.55 26.47 -11.63
N PRO A 259 35.62 26.48 -10.80
CA PRO A 259 35.66 25.74 -9.53
C PRO A 259 34.70 26.25 -8.43
N LEU A 260 33.89 27.28 -8.69
CA LEU A 260 32.78 27.66 -7.79
C LEU A 260 31.46 26.92 -8.05
N ASN A 261 31.33 26.16 -9.14
CA ASN A 261 30.05 25.56 -9.57
C ASN A 261 29.90 24.04 -9.32
N ASP A 262 30.82 23.44 -8.55
CA ASP A 262 30.95 21.98 -8.31
C ASP A 262 29.72 21.29 -7.66
N LEU A 263 28.71 22.05 -7.22
CA LEU A 263 27.48 21.49 -6.64
C LEU A 263 26.47 21.00 -7.70
N ALA A 264 26.61 21.40 -8.97
CA ALA A 264 25.66 21.04 -10.04
C ALA A 264 26.03 19.75 -10.81
N PHE A 265 27.26 19.25 -10.71
CA PHE A 265 27.75 18.09 -11.47
C PHE A 265 27.32 16.72 -10.92
N LEU A 266 26.55 16.67 -9.83
CA LEU A 266 26.24 15.43 -9.09
C LEU A 266 25.07 14.61 -9.67
N GLU A 267 24.43 15.05 -10.75
CA GLU A 267 23.13 14.50 -11.19
C GLU A 267 23.18 13.69 -12.50
N GLU A 268 23.94 14.11 -13.51
CA GLU A 268 24.00 13.38 -14.79
C GLU A 268 24.92 12.13 -14.74
N PRO A 269 24.58 11.05 -15.46
CA PRO A 269 25.39 9.82 -15.47
C PRO A 269 26.74 9.96 -16.18
N GLU A 270 26.97 11.02 -16.96
CA GLU A 270 28.14 11.22 -17.84
C GLU A 270 28.31 10.09 -18.87
N LEU A 271 27.22 9.44 -19.29
CA LEU A 271 27.24 8.28 -20.19
C LEU A 271 26.72 8.63 -21.58
N ASN A 272 27.37 8.09 -22.62
CA ASN A 272 26.85 8.09 -23.98
C ASN A 272 25.70 7.08 -24.08
N MET A 273 24.51 7.52 -23.67
CA MET A 273 23.31 6.67 -23.63
C MET A 273 22.91 6.16 -25.02
N GLU A 274 23.16 6.91 -26.10
CA GLU A 274 22.92 6.42 -27.46
C GLU A 274 23.78 5.20 -27.81
N LEU A 275 25.06 5.23 -27.42
CA LEU A 275 25.98 4.10 -27.59
C LEU A 275 25.53 2.91 -26.72
N VAL A 276 25.17 3.15 -25.45
CA VAL A 276 24.65 2.11 -24.54
C VAL A 276 23.40 1.44 -25.13
N TYR A 277 22.44 2.21 -25.65
CA TYR A 277 21.23 1.67 -26.29
C TYR A 277 21.55 0.91 -27.58
N SER A 278 22.42 1.46 -28.44
CA SER A 278 22.84 0.81 -29.69
C SER A 278 23.53 -0.54 -29.43
N VAL A 279 24.41 -0.60 -28.43
CA VAL A 279 25.13 -1.82 -28.02
C VAL A 279 24.16 -2.85 -27.41
N ASN A 280 23.18 -2.43 -26.62
CA ASN A 280 22.16 -3.32 -26.08
C ASN A 280 21.22 -3.87 -27.17
N ASP A 281 20.73 -3.04 -28.09
CA ASP A 281 19.80 -3.50 -29.14
C ASP A 281 20.47 -4.45 -30.15
N ALA A 282 21.74 -4.20 -30.51
CA ALA A 282 22.53 -5.15 -31.29
C ALA A 282 22.69 -6.50 -30.57
N LEU A 283 22.86 -6.49 -29.25
CA LEU A 283 23.04 -7.72 -28.46
C LEU A 283 21.77 -8.58 -28.42
N ARG A 284 20.58 -7.96 -28.37
CA ARG A 284 19.28 -8.68 -28.40
C ARG A 284 19.18 -9.61 -29.60
N ASN A 285 19.56 -9.13 -30.78
CA ASN A 285 19.42 -9.84 -32.05
C ASN A 285 20.64 -10.70 -32.41
N SER A 286 21.67 -10.72 -31.55
CA SER A 286 22.90 -11.49 -31.77
C SER A 286 22.71 -12.99 -31.46
N PRO A 287 23.46 -13.91 -32.11
CA PRO A 287 23.38 -15.33 -31.81
C PRO A 287 23.90 -15.71 -30.41
N SER A 288 23.49 -16.87 -29.91
CA SER A 288 23.80 -17.35 -28.55
C SER A 288 25.30 -17.51 -28.23
N ILE A 289 26.17 -17.61 -29.24
CA ILE A 289 27.62 -17.59 -29.04
C ILE A 289 28.11 -16.22 -28.53
N VAL A 290 27.53 -15.13 -29.02
CA VAL A 290 27.83 -13.75 -28.57
C VAL A 290 27.32 -13.56 -27.15
N HIS A 291 26.11 -14.04 -26.82
CA HIS A 291 25.56 -13.99 -25.47
C HIS A 291 26.45 -14.72 -24.44
N LYS A 292 26.98 -15.90 -24.79
CA LYS A 292 27.92 -16.63 -23.94
C LYS A 292 29.22 -15.86 -23.71
N THR A 293 29.74 -15.20 -24.73
CA THR A 293 30.94 -14.35 -24.62
C THR A 293 30.70 -13.15 -23.70
N VAL A 294 29.57 -12.43 -23.85
CA VAL A 294 29.21 -11.32 -22.95
C VAL A 294 29.03 -11.79 -21.51
N LEU A 295 28.31 -12.89 -21.27
CA LEU A 295 28.11 -13.42 -19.93
C LEU A 295 29.44 -13.82 -19.26
N LYS A 296 30.39 -14.38 -20.02
CA LYS A 296 31.74 -14.68 -19.52
C LYS A 296 32.49 -13.40 -19.13
N ALA A 297 32.47 -12.37 -19.97
CA ALA A 297 33.12 -11.09 -19.68
C ALA A 297 32.52 -10.44 -18.43
N ILE A 298 31.19 -10.35 -18.32
CA ILE A 298 30.52 -9.82 -17.12
C ILE A 298 30.91 -10.61 -15.87
N VAL A 299 31.05 -11.95 -15.94
CA VAL A 299 31.54 -12.74 -14.80
C VAL A 299 32.98 -12.36 -14.42
N ASN A 300 33.87 -12.09 -15.38
CA ASN A 300 35.20 -11.56 -15.09
C ASN A 300 35.11 -10.19 -14.38
N ALA A 301 34.29 -9.26 -14.88
CA ALA A 301 34.13 -7.93 -14.27
C ALA A 301 33.54 -7.99 -12.85
N LEU A 302 32.67 -8.95 -12.56
CA LEU A 302 32.15 -9.17 -11.20
C LEU A 302 33.21 -9.74 -10.24
N LEU A 303 34.26 -10.39 -10.75
CA LEU A 303 35.34 -11.02 -9.97
C LEU A 303 36.62 -10.16 -9.87
N ASP A 304 36.73 -9.07 -10.62
CA ASP A 304 37.90 -8.17 -10.57
C ASP A 304 37.84 -7.20 -9.38
N ASP A 305 38.37 -7.66 -8.24
CA ASP A 305 38.58 -6.85 -7.04
C ASP A 305 39.89 -6.02 -7.07
N LYS A 306 40.65 -6.01 -8.18
CA LYS A 306 42.02 -5.46 -8.22
C LYS A 306 42.15 -4.05 -8.81
N GLN A 307 41.20 -3.60 -9.63
CA GLN A 307 41.26 -2.27 -10.24
C GLN A 307 40.84 -1.14 -9.28
N LYS A 308 41.67 -0.10 -9.20
CA LYS A 308 41.29 1.18 -8.58
C LYS A 308 40.35 1.92 -9.53
N LEU A 309 39.08 1.99 -9.16
CA LEU A 309 38.05 2.75 -9.89
C LEU A 309 37.92 4.17 -9.32
N TYR A 310 37.44 5.12 -10.12
CA TYR A 310 37.09 6.45 -9.64
C TYR A 310 35.73 6.41 -8.93
N ALA A 311 35.39 7.51 -8.25
CA ALA A 311 34.10 7.62 -7.56
C ALA A 311 32.93 7.39 -8.53
N GLN A 312 31.93 6.63 -8.07
CA GLN A 312 30.73 6.24 -8.84
C GLN A 312 30.94 5.38 -10.10
N ASP A 313 32.16 5.08 -10.56
CA ASP A 313 32.39 4.23 -11.75
C ASP A 313 31.77 2.84 -11.62
N LYS A 314 31.92 2.23 -10.44
CA LYS A 314 31.27 0.95 -10.12
C LYS A 314 29.74 1.04 -10.26
N VAL A 315 29.17 2.19 -9.95
CA VAL A 315 27.73 2.49 -10.07
C VAL A 315 27.36 2.63 -11.55
N ARG A 316 28.13 3.39 -12.35
CA ARG A 316 27.95 3.54 -13.80
C ARG A 316 28.00 2.18 -14.52
N ALA A 317 29.02 1.39 -14.23
CA ALA A 317 29.19 0.08 -14.85
C ALA A 317 28.06 -0.89 -14.47
N LEU A 318 27.61 -0.92 -13.21
CA LEU A 318 26.45 -1.72 -12.79
C LEU A 318 25.13 -1.24 -13.41
N PHE A 319 24.94 0.08 -13.56
CA PHE A 319 23.79 0.67 -14.26
C PHE A 319 23.70 0.25 -15.73
N ILE A 320 24.85 0.20 -16.44
CA ILE A 320 24.94 -0.32 -17.81
C ILE A 320 24.72 -1.83 -17.86
N ILE A 321 25.35 -2.60 -16.95
CA ILE A 321 25.19 -4.06 -16.90
C ILE A 321 23.72 -4.44 -16.71
N LEU A 322 23.00 -3.82 -15.77
CA LEU A 322 21.58 -4.14 -15.50
C LEU A 322 20.68 -4.02 -16.75
N GLN A 323 21.00 -3.13 -17.70
CA GLN A 323 20.23 -2.89 -18.92
C GLN A 323 20.47 -3.93 -20.02
N ASN A 324 21.39 -4.89 -19.84
CA ASN A 324 21.73 -5.86 -20.87
C ASN A 324 20.57 -6.85 -21.16
N PRO A 325 20.13 -7.00 -22.42
CA PRO A 325 18.98 -7.85 -22.76
C PRO A 325 19.25 -9.35 -22.62
N ILE A 326 20.52 -9.78 -22.51
CA ILE A 326 20.89 -11.18 -22.22
C ILE A 326 20.21 -11.71 -20.95
N PHE A 327 19.92 -10.80 -20.00
CA PHE A 327 19.26 -11.09 -18.74
C PHE A 327 17.76 -11.41 -18.86
N ALA A 328 17.19 -11.36 -20.07
CA ALA A 328 15.86 -11.93 -20.35
C ALA A 328 15.88 -13.48 -20.43
N ALA A 329 17.03 -14.11 -20.71
CA ALA A 329 17.12 -15.57 -20.85
C ALA A 329 17.44 -16.26 -19.52
N GLN A 330 16.69 -17.31 -19.17
CA GLN A 330 16.87 -18.08 -17.92
C GLN A 330 18.29 -18.62 -17.71
N SER A 331 19.02 -18.93 -18.79
CA SER A 331 20.42 -19.39 -18.74
C SER A 331 21.40 -18.36 -18.16
N SER A 332 21.01 -17.08 -18.09
CA SER A 332 21.83 -15.99 -17.52
C SER A 332 21.57 -15.75 -16.03
N TYR A 333 20.55 -16.38 -15.44
CA TYR A 333 20.02 -15.98 -14.13
C TYR A 333 20.98 -16.17 -12.96
N THR A 334 21.93 -17.09 -13.06
CA THR A 334 23.06 -17.20 -12.13
C THR A 334 23.88 -15.91 -12.12
N VAL A 335 24.31 -15.43 -13.30
CA VAL A 335 25.08 -14.19 -13.45
C VAL A 335 24.25 -12.99 -13.01
N LEU A 336 22.98 -12.90 -13.44
CA LEU A 336 22.08 -11.81 -13.03
C LEU A 336 21.96 -11.71 -11.51
N ALA A 337 21.79 -12.84 -10.81
CA ALA A 337 21.73 -12.84 -9.35
C ALA A 337 23.00 -12.20 -8.74
N HIS A 338 24.19 -12.53 -9.23
CA HIS A 338 25.43 -11.92 -8.76
C HIS A 338 25.50 -10.42 -9.08
N VAL A 339 25.06 -9.96 -10.26
CA VAL A 339 24.93 -8.52 -10.57
C VAL A 339 24.01 -7.83 -9.55
N LEU A 340 22.82 -8.38 -9.30
CA LEU A 340 21.86 -7.85 -8.32
C LEU A 340 22.45 -7.81 -6.91
N ARG A 341 23.23 -8.81 -6.51
CA ARG A 341 23.96 -8.80 -5.22
C ARG A 341 24.93 -7.63 -5.15
N HIS A 342 25.70 -7.35 -6.21
CA HIS A 342 26.63 -6.23 -6.26
C HIS A 342 25.88 -4.89 -6.12
N VAL A 343 24.80 -4.69 -6.87
CA VAL A 343 23.93 -3.50 -6.77
C VAL A 343 23.39 -3.31 -5.35
N THR A 344 22.85 -4.37 -4.73
CA THR A 344 22.31 -4.30 -3.36
C THR A 344 23.36 -4.17 -2.26
N SER A 345 24.64 -4.33 -2.59
CA SER A 345 25.80 -4.14 -1.69
C SER A 345 26.43 -2.75 -1.76
N LEU A 346 26.02 -1.92 -2.73
CA LEU A 346 26.41 -0.50 -2.80
C LEU A 346 25.93 0.26 -1.53
N PRO A 347 26.62 1.33 -1.12
CA PRO A 347 26.20 2.19 -0.02
C PRO A 347 24.99 3.06 -0.40
N ASN A 348 24.28 3.60 0.60
CA ASN A 348 23.05 4.38 0.39
C ASN A 348 23.21 5.61 -0.56
N PRO A 349 24.32 6.37 -0.59
CA PRO A 349 24.49 7.45 -1.56
C PRO A 349 24.52 6.94 -3.02
N ASP A 350 25.22 5.84 -3.27
CA ASP A 350 25.26 5.21 -4.60
C ASP A 350 23.87 4.69 -5.03
N HIS A 351 23.03 4.25 -4.08
CA HIS A 351 21.62 3.92 -4.36
C HIS A 351 20.80 5.15 -4.74
N GLN A 352 21.06 6.32 -4.15
CA GLN A 352 20.39 7.56 -4.53
C GLN A 352 20.78 8.00 -5.95
N VAL A 353 22.06 7.88 -6.30
CA VAL A 353 22.57 8.11 -7.65
C VAL A 353 21.91 7.17 -8.67
N LEU A 354 21.82 5.86 -8.38
CA LEU A 354 21.07 4.92 -9.24
C LEU A 354 19.59 5.28 -9.39
N VAL A 355 18.93 5.68 -8.30
CA VAL A 355 17.53 6.12 -8.33
C VAL A 355 17.36 7.37 -9.20
N HIS A 356 18.30 8.31 -9.17
CA HIS A 356 18.32 9.45 -10.08
C HIS A 356 18.47 8.98 -11.54
N TRP A 357 19.49 8.18 -11.87
CA TRP A 357 19.72 7.74 -13.25
C TRP A 357 18.60 6.87 -13.82
N PHE A 358 17.90 6.07 -13.00
CA PHE A 358 16.70 5.33 -13.44
C PHE A 358 15.54 6.26 -13.83
N ARG A 359 15.45 7.50 -13.30
CA ARG A 359 14.44 8.50 -13.69
C ARG A 359 14.72 9.10 -15.07
N MET A 360 15.98 9.08 -15.50
CA MET A 360 16.45 9.62 -16.78
C MET A 360 16.36 8.59 -17.93
N LEU A 361 15.94 7.36 -17.66
CA LEU A 361 15.78 6.33 -18.70
C LEU A 361 14.50 6.54 -19.52
N GLU A 362 14.58 6.17 -20.80
CA GLU A 362 13.39 6.05 -21.65
C GLU A 362 12.36 5.08 -21.01
N VAL A 363 11.08 5.44 -21.04
CA VAL A 363 9.96 4.64 -20.51
C VAL A 363 9.95 3.21 -21.07
N SER A 364 10.34 3.02 -22.33
CA SER A 364 10.50 1.72 -22.99
C SER A 364 11.54 0.82 -22.30
N ARG A 365 12.69 1.40 -21.91
CA ARG A 365 13.84 0.73 -21.26
C ARG A 365 13.54 0.43 -19.80
N LEU A 366 12.95 1.38 -19.08
CA LEU A 366 12.49 1.19 -17.70
C LEU A 366 11.48 0.04 -17.62
N ARG A 367 10.50 0.00 -18.54
CA ARG A 367 9.52 -1.08 -18.67
C ARG A 367 10.17 -2.43 -18.94
N MET A 368 11.21 -2.49 -19.78
CA MET A 368 11.97 -3.73 -20.00
C MET A 368 12.67 -4.21 -18.73
N LEU A 369 13.35 -3.31 -17.99
CA LEU A 369 14.00 -3.65 -16.73
C LEU A 369 13.01 -4.23 -15.72
N VAL A 370 11.86 -3.57 -15.51
CA VAL A 370 10.81 -4.06 -14.61
C VAL A 370 10.34 -5.44 -15.03
N ARG A 371 10.05 -5.65 -16.33
CA ARG A 371 9.64 -6.97 -16.85
C ARG A 371 10.70 -8.05 -16.64
N GLN A 372 11.98 -7.76 -16.91
CA GLN A 372 13.08 -8.71 -16.70
C GLN A 372 13.23 -9.11 -15.23
N MET A 373 13.19 -8.14 -14.31
CA MET A 373 13.29 -8.44 -12.87
C MET A 373 12.07 -9.18 -12.33
N THR A 374 10.87 -8.81 -12.79
CA THR A 374 9.62 -9.51 -12.43
C THR A 374 9.62 -10.94 -12.95
N GLN A 375 10.04 -11.17 -14.21
CA GLN A 375 10.20 -12.51 -14.78
C GLN A 375 11.24 -13.35 -14.02
N PHE A 376 12.37 -12.76 -13.65
CA PHE A 376 13.39 -13.42 -12.82
C PHE A 376 12.82 -13.87 -11.47
N VAL A 377 12.06 -13.01 -10.79
CA VAL A 377 11.37 -13.37 -9.54
C VAL A 377 10.36 -14.50 -9.76
N THR A 378 9.54 -14.42 -10.81
CA THR A 378 8.53 -15.45 -11.15
C THR A 378 9.15 -16.81 -11.39
N ILE A 379 10.11 -16.90 -12.31
CA ILE A 379 10.79 -18.16 -12.66
C ILE A 379 11.63 -18.67 -11.47
N ARG A 380 12.17 -17.79 -10.61
CA ARG A 380 12.90 -18.22 -9.43
C ARG A 380 11.97 -18.84 -8.38
N GLN A 381 10.80 -18.25 -8.15
CA GLN A 381 9.78 -18.71 -7.21
C GLN A 381 9.09 -19.99 -7.71
N PHE A 382 8.81 -20.07 -9.01
CA PHE A 382 8.16 -21.20 -9.69
C PHE A 382 9.09 -21.76 -10.79
N PRO A 383 10.17 -22.48 -10.40
CA PRO A 383 11.16 -22.97 -11.36
C PRO A 383 10.56 -24.05 -12.29
N PRO A 384 10.90 -24.04 -13.59
CA PRO A 384 10.46 -25.07 -14.52
C PRO A 384 11.05 -26.45 -14.17
N ALA A 385 10.40 -27.50 -14.68
CA ALA A 385 10.73 -28.89 -14.38
C ALA A 385 12.11 -29.35 -14.90
N ASP A 386 12.78 -28.55 -15.74
CA ASP A 386 14.08 -28.84 -16.35
C ASP A 386 15.25 -28.89 -15.35
N ARG A 387 15.05 -28.39 -14.12
CA ARG A 387 16.06 -28.26 -13.06
C ARG A 387 17.32 -27.49 -13.48
N SER A 388 17.23 -26.60 -14.48
CA SER A 388 18.39 -25.83 -14.96
C SER A 388 18.88 -24.76 -13.97
N LEU A 389 18.07 -24.43 -12.96
CA LEU A 389 18.40 -23.49 -11.89
C LEU A 389 18.87 -24.18 -10.60
N PRO A 390 19.79 -23.58 -9.83
CA PRO A 390 20.23 -24.14 -8.53
C PRO A 390 19.08 -24.38 -7.55
N PRO A 391 19.20 -25.34 -6.60
CA PRO A 391 18.20 -25.55 -5.55
C PRO A 391 17.95 -24.29 -4.70
N LEU A 392 16.68 -24.06 -4.30
CA LEU A 392 16.30 -22.88 -3.51
C LEU A 392 17.09 -22.76 -2.21
N SER A 393 17.48 -23.88 -1.59
CA SER A 393 18.30 -23.91 -0.37
C SER A 393 19.64 -23.18 -0.50
N LYS A 394 20.26 -23.17 -1.69
CA LYS A 394 21.57 -22.53 -1.97
C LYS A 394 21.46 -21.13 -2.58
N SER A 395 20.27 -20.68 -2.92
CA SER A 395 20.01 -19.44 -3.67
C SER A 395 18.85 -18.62 -3.11
N LYS A 396 18.55 -18.77 -1.81
CA LYS A 396 17.52 -18.01 -1.09
C LYS A 396 17.66 -16.50 -1.25
N TRP A 397 18.89 -16.01 -1.40
CA TRP A 397 19.22 -14.59 -1.51
C TRP A 397 18.88 -13.96 -2.88
N TRP A 398 18.56 -14.76 -3.91
CA TRP A 398 18.27 -14.25 -5.26
C TRP A 398 17.00 -13.39 -5.30
N ILE A 399 15.89 -13.87 -4.73
CA ILE A 399 14.62 -13.14 -4.71
C ILE A 399 14.72 -11.84 -3.88
N PRO A 400 15.28 -11.84 -2.65
CA PRO A 400 15.56 -10.60 -1.90
C PRO A 400 16.42 -9.59 -2.67
N ALA A 401 17.45 -10.04 -3.41
CA ALA A 401 18.29 -9.15 -4.19
C ALA A 401 17.50 -8.49 -5.34
N ALA A 402 16.72 -9.27 -6.09
CA ALA A 402 15.85 -8.74 -7.14
C ALA A 402 14.77 -7.78 -6.60
N ALA A 403 14.12 -8.12 -5.49
CA ALA A 403 13.12 -7.26 -4.85
C ALA A 403 13.71 -5.91 -4.39
N ARG A 404 14.94 -5.89 -3.85
CA ARG A 404 15.64 -4.65 -3.51
C ARG A 404 15.98 -3.79 -4.72
N VAL A 405 16.41 -4.38 -5.85
CA VAL A 405 16.68 -3.62 -7.08
C VAL A 405 15.38 -3.11 -7.72
N LEU A 406 14.31 -3.92 -7.73
CA LEU A 406 12.97 -3.48 -8.09
C LEU A 406 12.48 -2.33 -7.21
N ALA A 407 12.82 -2.31 -5.91
CA ALA A 407 12.48 -1.21 -5.02
C ALA A 407 13.19 0.09 -5.38
N LEU A 408 14.44 0.05 -5.84
CA LEU A 408 15.15 1.22 -6.38
C LEU A 408 14.47 1.73 -7.67
N ILE A 409 14.11 0.83 -8.58
CA ILE A 409 13.41 1.17 -9.84
C ILE A 409 12.01 1.75 -9.55
N ASN A 410 11.28 1.20 -8.58
CA ASN A 410 9.99 1.74 -8.13
C ASN A 410 10.15 3.09 -7.41
N ALA A 411 11.21 3.28 -6.60
CA ALA A 411 11.50 4.58 -5.97
C ALA A 411 11.81 5.66 -7.02
N ALA A 412 12.57 5.33 -8.07
CA ALA A 412 12.79 6.18 -9.24
C ALA A 412 11.44 6.53 -9.90
N ASN A 413 10.64 5.53 -10.24
CA ASN A 413 9.35 5.69 -10.89
C ASN A 413 8.39 6.64 -10.15
N ASN A 414 8.20 6.45 -8.83
CA ASN A 414 7.31 7.29 -8.03
C ASN A 414 7.92 8.66 -7.68
N GLY A 415 9.20 8.90 -8.01
CA GLY A 415 9.82 10.21 -7.88
C GLY A 415 9.47 11.16 -9.03
N CYS A 416 9.04 10.64 -10.18
CA CYS A 416 8.60 11.47 -11.30
C CYS A 416 7.13 11.88 -11.14
N GLN A 417 6.80 13.10 -11.57
CA GLN A 417 5.42 13.60 -11.65
C GLN A 417 5.16 14.08 -13.09
N PRO A 418 4.30 13.40 -13.88
CA PRO A 418 3.70 12.09 -13.60
C PRO A 418 4.74 10.96 -13.52
N ALA A 419 4.35 9.82 -12.94
CA ALA A 419 5.20 8.64 -12.86
C ALA A 419 5.47 8.04 -14.25
N LEU A 420 6.68 7.50 -14.46
CA LEU A 420 7.13 7.00 -15.78
C LEU A 420 6.36 5.74 -16.26
N LEU A 421 5.98 4.89 -15.31
CA LEU A 421 5.21 3.66 -15.49
C LEU A 421 4.04 3.64 -14.51
N HIS A 422 2.91 3.10 -14.94
CA HIS A 422 1.78 2.89 -14.06
C HIS A 422 2.13 1.87 -12.96
N TYR A 423 1.62 2.05 -11.73
CA TYR A 423 2.02 1.22 -10.59
C TYR A 423 1.73 -0.28 -10.81
N SER A 424 0.71 -0.62 -11.59
CA SER A 424 0.36 -2.00 -11.91
C SER A 424 1.36 -2.71 -12.82
N GLU A 425 2.25 -1.98 -13.52
CA GLU A 425 3.33 -2.60 -14.31
C GLU A 425 4.40 -3.29 -13.42
N PHE A 426 4.43 -2.97 -12.13
CA PHE A 426 5.31 -3.61 -11.15
C PHE A 426 4.69 -4.85 -10.47
N TYR A 427 3.39 -5.09 -10.64
CA TYR A 427 2.73 -6.26 -10.05
C TYR A 427 3.24 -7.56 -10.68
N ASN A 428 3.37 -8.58 -9.84
CA ASN A 428 3.64 -9.95 -10.28
C ASN A 428 2.47 -10.86 -9.91
N SER A 429 1.52 -11.03 -10.82
CA SER A 429 0.33 -11.88 -10.61
C SER A 429 0.66 -13.35 -10.34
N ALA A 430 1.84 -13.85 -10.73
CA ALA A 430 2.25 -15.20 -10.33
C ALA A 430 2.42 -15.33 -8.81
N LEU A 431 2.67 -14.23 -8.09
CA LEU A 431 2.72 -14.23 -6.63
C LEU A 431 1.35 -14.43 -5.98
N ASP A 432 0.24 -14.28 -6.72
CA ASP A 432 -1.10 -14.53 -6.20
C ASP A 432 -1.30 -16.01 -5.81
N HIS A 433 -0.44 -16.91 -6.32
CA HIS A 433 -0.44 -18.34 -6.03
C HIS A 433 0.53 -18.79 -4.90
N VAL A 434 1.22 -17.88 -4.22
CA VAL A 434 2.03 -18.24 -3.03
C VAL A 434 1.13 -18.37 -1.78
N ASP A 435 1.68 -18.90 -0.69
CA ASP A 435 1.03 -18.83 0.63
C ASP A 435 1.10 -17.39 1.17
N LEU A 436 0.20 -16.54 0.65
CA LEU A 436 0.10 -15.11 0.94
C LEU A 436 -0.04 -14.82 2.44
N MET A 437 -0.75 -15.69 3.17
CA MET A 437 -0.93 -15.51 4.61
C MET A 437 0.34 -15.88 5.38
N GLN A 438 1.10 -16.88 4.95
CA GLN A 438 2.42 -17.15 5.54
C GLN A 438 3.43 -16.02 5.26
N GLU A 439 3.40 -15.39 4.08
CA GLU A 439 4.16 -14.17 3.80
C GLU A 439 3.76 -13.03 4.75
N TYR A 440 2.46 -12.83 4.95
CA TYR A 440 1.89 -11.79 5.83
C TYR A 440 2.22 -12.02 7.31
N TRP A 441 2.01 -13.23 7.85
CA TRP A 441 2.36 -13.57 9.23
C TRP A 441 3.86 -13.51 9.49
N ARG A 442 4.71 -13.85 8.49
CA ARG A 442 6.17 -13.62 8.57
C ARG A 442 6.49 -12.13 8.70
N TRP A 443 5.84 -11.29 7.90
CA TRP A 443 6.03 -9.84 7.95
C TRP A 443 5.53 -9.21 9.25
N GLN A 444 4.40 -9.69 9.79
CA GLN A 444 3.88 -9.28 11.10
C GLN A 444 4.71 -9.74 12.31
N SER A 445 5.62 -10.72 12.16
CA SER A 445 6.30 -11.37 13.29
C SER A 445 7.74 -10.85 13.49
N PRO A 446 7.98 -9.88 14.39
CA PRO A 446 9.32 -9.30 14.61
C PRO A 446 10.32 -10.24 15.30
N GLU A 447 9.93 -11.47 15.65
CA GLU A 447 10.77 -12.45 16.36
C GLU A 447 11.96 -12.98 15.55
N ARG A 448 12.00 -12.73 14.24
CA ARG A 448 13.12 -13.08 13.34
C ARG A 448 13.43 -11.91 12.39
N PRO A 449 14.09 -10.84 12.87
CA PRO A 449 14.49 -9.74 11.99
C PRO A 449 15.43 -10.26 10.89
N GLY A 450 15.13 -9.92 9.63
CA GLY A 450 15.92 -10.30 8.46
C GLY A 450 15.40 -11.48 7.63
N GLN A 451 14.28 -12.11 7.98
CA GLN A 451 13.61 -13.03 7.05
C GLN A 451 12.85 -12.24 5.97
N PHE A 452 13.03 -12.64 4.70
CA PHE A 452 12.33 -12.04 3.57
C PHE A 452 10.81 -12.35 3.61
N SER A 453 10.01 -11.35 3.26
CA SER A 453 8.61 -11.51 2.92
C SER A 453 8.24 -10.58 1.77
N TYR A 454 7.40 -11.04 0.84
CA TYR A 454 6.88 -10.18 -0.24
C TYR A 454 6.05 -8.99 0.29
N CYS A 455 5.50 -9.08 1.51
CA CYS A 455 4.80 -7.96 2.17
C CYS A 455 5.75 -6.81 2.56
N GLN A 456 7.07 -7.01 2.54
CA GLN A 456 8.07 -5.94 2.66
C GLN A 456 8.19 -5.11 1.36
N TYR A 457 7.67 -5.62 0.24
CA TYR A 457 7.71 -5.01 -1.09
C TYR A 457 6.29 -4.94 -1.70
N PRO A 458 5.33 -4.21 -1.09
CA PRO A 458 3.92 -4.28 -1.48
C PRO A 458 3.62 -3.90 -2.94
N PHE A 459 4.51 -3.15 -3.59
CA PHE A 459 4.38 -2.79 -5.01
C PHE A 459 4.55 -3.99 -5.97
N MET A 460 5.11 -5.11 -5.50
CA MET A 460 5.23 -6.35 -6.27
C MET A 460 3.98 -7.24 -6.16
N LEU A 461 3.20 -7.09 -5.09
CA LEU A 461 1.98 -7.86 -4.87
C LEU A 461 0.84 -7.21 -5.66
N SER A 462 0.08 -8.01 -6.41
CA SER A 462 -1.11 -7.53 -7.10
C SER A 462 -2.18 -7.07 -6.10
N ILE A 463 -3.14 -6.27 -6.56
CA ILE A 463 -4.32 -5.94 -5.76
C ILE A 463 -5.16 -7.19 -5.40
N VAL A 464 -5.10 -8.26 -6.20
CA VAL A 464 -5.78 -9.54 -5.90
C VAL A 464 -5.12 -10.24 -4.72
N ALA A 465 -3.79 -10.33 -4.70
CA ALA A 465 -3.03 -10.84 -3.56
C ALA A 465 -3.30 -10.03 -2.28
N LYS A 466 -3.30 -8.70 -2.38
CA LYS A 466 -3.59 -7.83 -1.23
C LYS A 466 -5.02 -8.02 -0.74
N ARG A 467 -6.02 -8.03 -1.62
CA ARG A 467 -7.42 -8.36 -1.31
C ARG A 467 -7.52 -9.66 -0.53
N ILE A 468 -6.88 -10.74 -0.99
CA ILE A 468 -6.88 -12.04 -0.30
C ILE A 468 -6.30 -11.90 1.12
N ILE A 469 -5.18 -11.20 1.30
CA ILE A 469 -4.58 -10.96 2.63
C ILE A 469 -5.54 -10.18 3.54
N LEU A 470 -6.17 -9.11 3.01
CA LEU A 470 -7.16 -8.30 3.74
C LEU A 470 -8.38 -9.12 4.17
N THR A 471 -8.99 -9.86 3.25
CA THR A 471 -10.16 -10.72 3.54
C THR A 471 -9.79 -11.82 4.56
N LYS A 472 -8.62 -12.46 4.43
CA LYS A 472 -8.20 -13.53 5.34
C LYS A 472 -7.75 -13.02 6.72
N ASP A 473 -7.16 -11.84 6.81
CA ASP A 473 -6.91 -11.17 8.09
C ASP A 473 -8.23 -10.74 8.75
N ALA A 474 -9.20 -10.22 7.99
CA ALA A 474 -10.54 -9.90 8.47
C ALA A 474 -11.27 -11.14 9.02
N GLU A 475 -11.34 -12.24 8.25
CA GLU A 475 -11.88 -13.53 8.72
C GLU A 475 -11.20 -14.02 10.01
N HIS A 476 -9.86 -13.91 10.08
CA HIS A 476 -9.11 -14.30 11.28
C HIS A 476 -9.45 -13.41 12.49
N GLN A 477 -9.54 -12.09 12.30
CA GLN A 477 -9.97 -11.16 13.33
C GLN A 477 -11.41 -11.45 13.79
N MET A 478 -12.35 -11.72 12.87
CA MET A 478 -13.73 -12.15 13.17
C MET A 478 -13.74 -13.39 14.07
N ILE A 479 -12.99 -14.44 13.73
CA ILE A 479 -12.89 -15.68 14.51
C ILE A 479 -12.30 -15.41 15.91
N LEU A 480 -11.28 -14.56 16.03
CA LEU A 480 -10.69 -14.19 17.32
C LEU A 480 -11.67 -13.40 18.20
N VAL A 481 -12.40 -12.43 17.64
CA VAL A 481 -13.41 -11.64 18.37
C VAL A 481 -14.58 -12.52 18.80
N ALA A 482 -15.08 -13.37 17.90
CA ALA A 482 -16.10 -14.39 18.16
C ALA A 482 -15.71 -15.31 19.34
N ARG A 483 -14.50 -15.87 19.32
CA ARG A 483 -13.96 -16.71 20.40
C ARG A 483 -13.83 -15.96 21.72
N ARG A 484 -13.32 -14.72 21.71
CA ARG A 484 -13.23 -13.88 22.92
C ARG A 484 -14.62 -13.60 23.51
N SER A 485 -15.62 -13.28 22.67
CA SER A 485 -17.01 -13.07 23.10
C SER A 485 -17.61 -14.32 23.74
N LEU A 486 -17.37 -15.50 23.17
CA LEU A 486 -17.82 -16.79 23.72
C LEU A 486 -17.19 -17.04 25.10
N VAL A 487 -15.86 -16.97 25.21
CA VAL A 487 -15.14 -17.16 26.48
C VAL A 487 -15.66 -16.19 27.56
N ALA A 488 -15.89 -14.93 27.20
CA ALA A 488 -16.42 -13.92 28.12
C ALA A 488 -17.89 -14.16 28.54
N LYS A 489 -18.72 -14.88 27.78
CA LYS A 489 -20.06 -15.31 28.25
C LYS A 489 -20.02 -16.60 29.06
N VAL A 490 -19.20 -17.57 28.66
CA VAL A 490 -19.01 -18.83 29.40
C VAL A 490 -18.44 -18.56 30.80
N ALA A 491 -17.45 -17.66 30.93
CA ALA A 491 -16.94 -17.22 32.23
C ALA A 491 -18.01 -16.55 33.12
N ARG A 492 -19.00 -15.88 32.50
CA ARG A 492 -20.17 -15.30 33.18
C ARG A 492 -21.33 -16.28 33.36
N HIS A 493 -21.12 -17.57 33.10
CA HIS A 493 -22.12 -18.64 33.23
C HIS A 493 -23.41 -18.40 32.41
N GLN A 494 -23.32 -17.62 31.33
CA GLN A 494 -24.43 -17.34 30.42
C GLN A 494 -24.47 -18.37 29.29
N THR A 495 -25.66 -18.83 28.93
CA THR A 495 -25.86 -19.71 27.77
C THR A 495 -25.51 -18.96 26.47
N PRO A 496 -24.54 -19.42 25.67
CA PRO A 496 -24.19 -18.78 24.42
C PRO A 496 -25.22 -19.10 23.33
N GLN A 497 -25.80 -18.06 22.74
CA GLN A 497 -26.60 -18.14 21.52
C GLN A 497 -25.71 -17.93 20.29
N ILE A 498 -26.08 -18.52 19.15
CA ILE A 498 -25.33 -18.45 17.88
C ILE A 498 -25.08 -16.99 17.44
N ASP A 499 -26.04 -16.11 17.69
CA ASP A 499 -25.97 -14.67 17.37
C ASP A 499 -24.78 -13.93 18.01
N ILE A 500 -24.14 -14.49 19.04
CA ILE A 500 -22.94 -13.87 19.65
C ILE A 500 -21.78 -13.73 18.67
N PHE A 501 -21.72 -14.58 17.64
CA PHE A 501 -20.63 -14.63 16.67
C PHE A 501 -20.77 -13.63 15.51
N PHE A 502 -21.91 -12.96 15.42
CA PHE A 502 -22.28 -12.09 14.30
C PHE A 502 -22.48 -10.64 14.75
N LEU A 503 -22.28 -9.71 13.82
CA LEU A 503 -22.83 -8.37 13.88
C LEU A 503 -24.21 -8.41 13.22
N ASN A 504 -25.25 -8.73 14.00
CA ASN A 504 -26.62 -8.71 13.52
C ASN A 504 -27.11 -7.25 13.41
N ILE A 505 -27.52 -6.84 12.22
CA ILE A 505 -28.14 -5.54 11.93
C ILE A 505 -29.61 -5.78 11.57
N ASN A 506 -30.53 -5.25 12.39
CA ASN A 506 -31.97 -5.47 12.24
C ASN A 506 -32.65 -4.15 11.89
N VAL A 507 -33.17 -4.02 10.67
CA VAL A 507 -33.62 -2.74 10.11
C VAL A 507 -35.00 -2.85 9.46
N ARG A 508 -35.77 -1.74 9.44
CA ARG A 508 -37.02 -1.63 8.69
C ARG A 508 -36.76 -0.87 7.39
N ARG A 509 -37.29 -1.35 6.26
CA ARG A 509 -37.12 -0.68 4.94
C ARG A 509 -37.48 0.81 5.00
N ASN A 510 -38.62 1.14 5.58
CA ASN A 510 -39.12 2.53 5.69
C ASN A 510 -38.28 3.44 6.63
N TYR A 511 -37.31 2.89 7.36
CA TYR A 511 -36.47 3.61 8.33
C TYR A 511 -34.98 3.25 8.16
N LEU A 512 -34.59 2.84 6.94
CA LEU A 512 -33.31 2.21 6.67
C LEU A 512 -32.11 2.97 7.24
N VAL A 513 -31.98 4.27 6.92
CA VAL A 513 -30.88 5.11 7.39
C VAL A 513 -30.85 5.22 8.92
N ALA A 514 -31.98 5.60 9.53
CA ALA A 514 -32.08 5.83 10.96
C ALA A 514 -31.86 4.57 11.81
N ASP A 515 -32.45 3.44 11.41
CA ASP A 515 -32.27 2.16 12.09
C ASP A 515 -30.81 1.67 11.92
N SER A 516 -30.22 1.77 10.72
CA SER A 516 -28.85 1.34 10.45
C SER A 516 -27.82 2.13 11.26
N LEU A 517 -27.89 3.46 11.24
CA LEU A 517 -26.98 4.33 11.99
C LEU A 517 -27.07 4.07 13.51
N LYS A 518 -28.29 3.86 14.03
CA LYS A 518 -28.53 3.52 15.44
C LYS A 518 -27.96 2.15 15.81
N GLU A 519 -28.20 1.13 14.99
CA GLU A 519 -27.70 -0.23 15.20
C GLU A 519 -26.16 -0.23 15.25
N ILE A 520 -25.51 0.40 14.27
CA ILE A 520 -24.05 0.53 14.19
C ILE A 520 -23.50 1.33 15.39
N ALA A 521 -24.11 2.46 15.76
CA ALA A 521 -23.71 3.25 16.92
C ALA A 521 -23.82 2.47 18.24
N SER A 522 -24.82 1.58 18.37
CA SER A 522 -25.00 0.75 19.57
C SER A 522 -24.04 -0.45 19.63
N LYS A 523 -23.56 -0.95 18.48
CA LYS A 523 -22.81 -2.21 18.34
C LYS A 523 -21.32 -2.01 18.01
N GLN A 524 -20.75 -0.86 18.37
CA GLN A 524 -19.34 -0.50 18.11
C GLN A 524 -18.29 -1.57 18.52
N LYS A 525 -18.56 -2.34 19.59
CA LYS A 525 -17.66 -3.42 20.06
C LYS A 525 -17.70 -4.68 19.18
N ASP A 526 -18.74 -4.81 18.37
CA ASP A 526 -19.04 -5.99 17.55
C ASP A 526 -18.77 -5.76 16.06
N LEU A 527 -18.30 -4.57 15.65
CA LEU A 527 -18.00 -4.20 14.25
C LEU A 527 -17.05 -5.15 13.53
N LYS A 528 -16.17 -5.83 14.28
CA LYS A 528 -15.21 -6.81 13.76
C LYS A 528 -15.73 -8.24 13.73
N LYS A 529 -17.03 -8.48 13.95
CA LYS A 529 -17.69 -9.79 13.76
C LYS A 529 -18.21 -9.93 12.32
N LYS A 530 -18.63 -11.14 11.95
CA LYS A 530 -19.25 -11.40 10.64
C LYS A 530 -20.58 -10.67 10.55
N LEU A 531 -20.75 -9.79 9.56
CA LEU A 531 -21.98 -9.05 9.35
C LEU A 531 -23.12 -10.00 8.93
N ARG A 532 -24.33 -9.70 9.41
CA ARG A 532 -25.58 -10.36 9.03
C ARG A 532 -26.71 -9.35 9.10
N VAL A 533 -27.43 -9.13 8.01
CA VAL A 533 -28.56 -8.20 7.96
C VAL A 533 -29.89 -8.95 8.00
N SER A 534 -30.90 -8.38 8.68
CA SER A 534 -32.29 -8.83 8.57
C SER A 534 -33.25 -7.65 8.44
N PHE A 535 -34.21 -7.78 7.52
CA PHE A 535 -35.32 -6.84 7.40
C PHE A 535 -36.48 -7.27 8.28
N VAL A 536 -36.97 -6.37 9.13
CA VAL A 536 -38.01 -6.67 10.13
C VAL A 536 -39.34 -6.98 9.44
N GLY A 537 -39.80 -8.24 9.58
CA GLY A 537 -41.04 -8.74 8.98
C GLY A 537 -40.83 -9.60 7.73
N GLU A 538 -39.60 -9.72 7.23
CA GLU A 538 -39.27 -10.49 6.03
C GLU A 538 -38.61 -11.84 6.38
N PRO A 539 -39.10 -12.97 5.84
CA PRO A 539 -38.45 -14.26 6.03
C PRO A 539 -37.21 -14.36 5.14
N GLY A 540 -36.02 -14.35 5.75
CA GLY A 540 -34.76 -14.49 5.02
C GLY A 540 -33.59 -14.96 5.87
N LEU A 541 -32.77 -15.86 5.32
CA LEU A 541 -31.45 -16.19 5.85
C LEU A 541 -30.40 -15.46 5.01
N ASP A 542 -29.72 -14.49 5.61
CA ASP A 542 -28.68 -13.73 4.93
C ASP A 542 -27.44 -14.60 4.64
N MET A 543 -27.31 -14.99 3.37
CA MET A 543 -26.13 -15.65 2.80
C MET A 543 -25.25 -14.66 2.03
N GLY A 544 -25.40 -13.35 2.27
CA GLY A 544 -24.68 -12.26 1.62
C GLY A 544 -25.59 -11.36 0.77
N GLY A 545 -26.70 -11.89 0.26
CA GLY A 545 -27.64 -11.14 -0.60
C GLY A 545 -28.33 -9.99 0.13
N LEU A 546 -28.83 -10.22 1.37
CA LEU A 546 -29.49 -9.18 2.16
C LEU A 546 -28.49 -8.13 2.66
N THR A 547 -27.26 -8.57 2.99
CA THR A 547 -26.16 -7.62 3.28
C THR A 547 -25.82 -6.74 2.07
N LYS A 548 -25.71 -7.32 0.84
CA LYS A 548 -25.45 -6.53 -0.39
C LYS A 548 -26.57 -5.52 -0.66
N GLU A 549 -27.82 -5.98 -0.58
CA GLU A 549 -29.01 -5.13 -0.76
C GLU A 549 -29.04 -3.97 0.25
N TRP A 550 -28.77 -4.26 1.53
CA TRP A 550 -28.71 -3.26 2.59
C TRP A 550 -27.66 -2.19 2.34
N PHE A 551 -26.44 -2.56 1.92
CA PHE A 551 -25.41 -1.58 1.56
C PHE A 551 -25.82 -0.71 0.37
N LEU A 552 -26.35 -1.32 -0.70
CA LEU A 552 -26.77 -0.59 -1.89
C LEU A 552 -27.87 0.43 -1.57
N LEU A 553 -28.93 0.01 -0.87
CA LEU A 553 -30.02 0.89 -0.47
C LEU A 553 -29.54 1.97 0.52
N LEU A 554 -28.70 1.63 1.50
CA LEU A 554 -28.25 2.58 2.53
C LEU A 554 -27.33 3.66 1.96
N ILE A 555 -26.39 3.30 1.08
CA ILE A 555 -25.55 4.30 0.39
C ILE A 555 -26.40 5.14 -0.55
N ARG A 556 -27.31 4.53 -1.31
CA ARG A 556 -28.23 5.26 -2.19
C ARG A 556 -29.04 6.29 -1.39
N ASP A 557 -29.66 5.91 -0.28
CA ASP A 557 -30.51 6.80 0.51
C ASP A 557 -29.70 7.91 1.20
N ILE A 558 -28.47 7.65 1.66
CA ILE A 558 -27.58 8.66 2.26
C ILE A 558 -27.13 9.70 1.23
N PHE A 559 -26.83 9.29 -0.01
CA PHE A 559 -26.18 10.15 -1.01
C PHE A 559 -27.13 10.70 -2.11
N GLN A 560 -28.27 10.03 -2.40
CA GLN A 560 -29.31 10.54 -3.31
C GLN A 560 -30.30 11.50 -2.64
N ALA A 561 -30.52 11.42 -1.32
CA ALA A 561 -31.32 12.42 -0.61
C ALA A 561 -30.77 13.86 -0.78
N ILE A 562 -29.48 13.98 -1.13
CA ILE A 562 -28.76 15.23 -1.41
C ILE A 562 -29.03 15.72 -2.85
N HIS A 563 -29.25 14.80 -3.81
CA HIS A 563 -29.47 15.14 -5.22
C HIS A 563 -30.79 15.87 -5.44
N SER A 564 -31.87 15.42 -4.79
CA SER A 564 -33.21 15.98 -4.92
C SER A 564 -33.40 17.34 -4.21
N SER A 565 -32.40 17.81 -3.46
CA SER A 565 -32.36 19.15 -2.86
C SER A 565 -31.56 20.20 -3.66
N ALA A 566 -30.93 19.83 -4.78
CA ALA A 566 -30.27 20.81 -5.65
C ALA A 566 -31.31 21.66 -6.41
N PRO A 567 -31.18 23.01 -6.44
CA PRO A 567 -32.10 23.84 -7.20
C PRO A 567 -32.03 23.53 -8.70
N HIS A 568 -33.19 23.25 -9.30
CA HIS A 568 -33.32 23.20 -10.76
C HIS A 568 -32.97 24.58 -11.34
N TYR A 569 -31.77 24.72 -11.92
CA TYR A 569 -31.45 25.82 -12.82
C TYR A 569 -32.22 25.67 -14.14
N SER A 570 -33.51 25.99 -14.11
CA SER A 570 -34.29 26.23 -15.32
C SER A 570 -33.85 27.56 -15.92
N ALA A 571 -33.27 27.50 -17.11
CA ALA A 571 -32.77 28.68 -17.81
C ALA A 571 -33.90 29.70 -18.03
N LEU A 572 -33.80 30.87 -17.39
CA LEU A 572 -34.68 32.01 -17.64
C LEU A 572 -34.42 32.56 -19.04
N ARG A 573 -35.20 32.08 -20.01
CA ARG A 573 -35.23 32.66 -21.35
C ARG A 573 -36.02 33.96 -21.30
N ASN A 574 -35.36 35.07 -21.59
CA ASN A 574 -35.97 36.42 -21.58
C ASN A 574 -37.24 36.50 -22.42
N ASN A 575 -38.30 37.11 -21.85
CA ASN A 575 -39.26 37.90 -22.63
C ASN A 575 -39.98 38.93 -21.73
N PRO A 576 -39.93 40.23 -22.03
CA PRO A 576 -40.58 41.26 -21.22
C PRO A 576 -41.94 41.68 -21.78
N SER A 577 -43.03 41.53 -21.01
CA SER A 577 -44.25 42.35 -21.18
C SER A 577 -45.31 42.12 -20.09
N SER A 578 -46.14 43.15 -19.91
CA SER A 578 -47.41 43.20 -19.14
C SER A 578 -47.37 43.17 -17.60
N SER A 579 -47.76 44.33 -17.08
CA SER A 579 -48.04 44.75 -15.71
C SER A 579 -49.18 44.02 -14.98
N SER A 580 -49.17 44.24 -13.65
CA SER A 580 -50.33 44.42 -12.75
C SER A 580 -51.28 43.25 -12.46
N SER A 581 -51.27 42.75 -11.22
CA SER A 581 -52.35 43.02 -10.23
C SER A 581 -52.03 42.37 -8.86
N ALA A 582 -52.66 42.87 -7.79
CA ALA A 582 -52.47 42.40 -6.42
C ALA A 582 -53.47 41.29 -6.03
N GLY A 583 -53.11 40.41 -5.10
CA GLY A 583 -54.02 39.37 -4.60
C GLY A 583 -53.50 38.55 -3.41
N CYS A 584 -54.00 38.86 -2.22
CA CYS A 584 -54.10 38.07 -0.98
C CYS A 584 -53.24 36.81 -0.73
N MET A 585 -52.52 36.82 0.39
CA MET A 585 -52.25 35.60 1.17
C MET A 585 -53.53 35.04 1.81
N PRO A 586 -53.63 33.71 1.97
CA PRO A 586 -54.38 33.08 3.05
C PRO A 586 -53.44 32.54 4.14
N ASP A 587 -53.82 32.80 5.40
CA ASP A 587 -53.24 32.19 6.59
C ASP A 587 -53.45 30.66 6.59
N MET A 588 -52.45 29.87 6.99
CA MET A 588 -52.63 28.42 7.20
C MET A 588 -52.00 27.98 8.52
N ARG A 589 -52.67 28.31 9.63
CA ARG A 589 -52.49 27.61 10.90
C ARG A 589 -53.27 26.29 10.89
N ASN A 590 -52.71 25.29 11.58
CA ASN A 590 -53.28 23.97 11.90
C ASN A 590 -53.44 22.97 10.74
N GLY A 591 -52.38 22.17 10.55
CA GLY A 591 -52.47 20.83 9.98
C GLY A 591 -51.34 19.97 10.54
N LEU A 592 -51.67 18.91 11.30
CA LEU A 592 -50.68 17.93 11.78
C LEU A 592 -49.99 17.28 10.58
N ARG A 593 -48.75 17.70 10.27
CA ARG A 593 -47.85 16.92 9.43
C ARG A 593 -47.01 16.02 10.32
N THR A 594 -47.35 14.74 10.32
CA THR A 594 -46.47 13.64 10.74
C THR A 594 -45.12 13.79 10.04
N GLY A 595 -44.07 14.07 10.81
CA GLY A 595 -42.73 14.23 10.24
C GLY A 595 -42.17 12.89 9.77
N LEU A 596 -41.73 12.84 8.50
CA LEU A 596 -40.80 11.85 7.91
C LEU A 596 -40.49 12.26 6.46
N ALA A 597 -39.89 13.43 6.31
CA ALA A 597 -39.23 13.92 5.09
C ALA A 597 -38.34 15.11 5.50
N THR A 598 -37.24 14.85 6.21
CA THR A 598 -36.31 15.89 6.69
C THR A 598 -35.22 16.16 5.64
N PRO A 599 -35.14 17.37 5.06
CA PRO A 599 -34.09 17.74 4.10
C PRO A 599 -32.80 18.14 4.83
N GLU A 600 -32.26 17.26 5.69
CA GLU A 600 -31.26 17.61 6.72
C GLU A 600 -29.86 16.97 6.52
N TYR A 601 -29.69 16.07 5.55
CA TYR A 601 -28.43 15.32 5.34
C TYR A 601 -27.40 16.02 4.45
N GLY A 602 -27.19 17.32 4.65
CA GLY A 602 -26.16 18.14 3.97
C GLY A 602 -24.71 17.84 4.35
N MET A 603 -24.36 16.58 4.63
CA MET A 603 -23.00 16.16 5.03
C MET A 603 -22.01 16.18 3.86
N PHE A 604 -22.50 15.89 2.65
CA PHE A 604 -21.69 15.92 1.45
C PHE A 604 -22.31 16.87 0.42
N VAL A 605 -21.46 17.57 -0.31
CA VAL A 605 -21.82 18.38 -1.47
C VAL A 605 -21.54 17.55 -2.71
N TYR A 606 -22.53 17.42 -3.60
CA TYR A 606 -22.34 16.79 -4.90
C TYR A 606 -21.92 17.84 -5.94
N TYR A 607 -20.85 17.57 -6.68
CA TYR A 607 -20.31 18.43 -7.73
C TYR A 607 -20.69 17.87 -9.11
N PRO A 608 -21.69 18.42 -9.83
CA PRO A 608 -22.23 17.80 -11.05
C PRO A 608 -21.22 17.72 -12.20
N ASN A 609 -20.33 18.72 -12.33
CA ASN A 609 -19.30 18.76 -13.36
C ASN A 609 -18.28 17.61 -13.20
N SER A 610 -17.98 17.25 -11.95
CA SER A 610 -16.96 16.25 -11.58
C SER A 610 -17.57 14.89 -11.23
N ARG A 611 -18.90 14.81 -11.06
CA ARG A 611 -19.68 13.64 -10.63
C ARG A 611 -19.18 13.00 -9.32
N CYS A 612 -18.65 13.81 -8.42
CA CYS A 612 -18.11 13.37 -7.14
C CYS A 612 -18.81 14.04 -5.96
N TYR A 613 -18.67 13.43 -4.79
CA TYR A 613 -19.07 14.00 -3.51
C TYR A 613 -17.84 14.57 -2.78
N TRP A 614 -18.02 15.64 -2.01
CA TRP A 614 -17.02 16.18 -1.09
C TRP A 614 -17.66 16.61 0.23
N PHE A 615 -16.85 16.77 1.28
CA PHE A 615 -17.33 17.09 2.63
C PHE A 615 -17.83 18.54 2.70
N SER A 616 -19.01 18.78 3.29
CA SER A 616 -19.54 20.14 3.44
C SER A 616 -18.81 20.94 4.54
N LEU A 617 -18.55 22.20 4.23
CA LEU A 617 -18.04 23.20 5.17
C LEU A 617 -19.12 23.69 6.16
N ALA A 618 -20.38 23.73 5.75
CA ALA A 618 -21.47 24.31 6.52
C ALA A 618 -21.90 23.48 7.75
N GLN A 619 -21.74 22.15 7.73
CA GLN A 619 -22.34 21.25 8.72
C GLN A 619 -21.36 20.74 9.79
N GLN A 620 -20.91 21.62 10.69
CA GLN A 620 -19.97 21.26 11.78
C GLN A 620 -20.58 20.35 12.89
N GLY A 621 -21.91 20.19 12.93
CA GLY A 621 -22.60 19.45 13.99
C GLY A 621 -22.65 17.92 13.83
N SER A 622 -22.44 17.39 12.62
CA SER A 622 -22.72 15.98 12.24
C SER A 622 -21.52 15.03 12.36
N LEU A 623 -20.60 15.29 13.29
CA LEU A 623 -19.37 14.50 13.45
C LEU A 623 -19.63 13.01 13.75
N ARG A 624 -20.75 12.67 14.40
CA ARG A 624 -21.11 11.27 14.65
C ARG A 624 -21.53 10.57 13.37
N GLU A 625 -22.26 11.26 12.51
CA GLU A 625 -22.75 10.76 11.24
C GLU A 625 -21.60 10.56 10.25
N TYR A 626 -20.66 11.50 10.15
CA TYR A 626 -19.40 11.29 9.40
C TYR A 626 -18.62 10.06 9.90
N ASN A 627 -18.53 9.89 11.22
CA ASN A 627 -17.90 8.70 11.81
C ASN A 627 -18.63 7.41 11.41
N LEU A 628 -19.96 7.37 11.50
CA LEU A 628 -20.76 6.20 11.11
C LEU A 628 -20.67 5.88 9.61
N ILE A 629 -20.56 6.89 8.74
CA ILE A 629 -20.34 6.68 7.30
C ILE A 629 -18.92 6.15 7.03
N GLY A 630 -17.93 6.61 7.82
CA GLY A 630 -16.61 5.98 7.87
C GLY A 630 -16.70 4.50 8.26
N VAL A 631 -17.45 4.17 9.32
CA VAL A 631 -17.69 2.78 9.76
C VAL A 631 -18.35 1.96 8.65
N LEU A 632 -19.33 2.50 7.92
CA LEU A 632 -19.98 1.83 6.79
C LEU A 632 -18.97 1.50 5.67
N MET A 633 -18.15 2.47 5.27
CA MET A 633 -17.07 2.25 4.28
C MET A 633 -16.05 1.21 4.78
N GLY A 634 -15.72 1.23 6.08
CA GLY A 634 -14.87 0.24 6.71
C GLY A 634 -15.47 -1.17 6.72
N LEU A 635 -16.77 -1.29 7.03
CA LEU A 635 -17.52 -2.56 6.97
C LEU A 635 -17.61 -3.11 5.55
N ALA A 636 -17.76 -2.25 4.53
CA ALA A 636 -17.79 -2.66 3.13
C ALA A 636 -16.47 -3.34 2.73
N VAL A 637 -15.33 -2.67 2.98
CA VAL A 637 -13.99 -3.26 2.75
C VAL A 637 -13.79 -4.55 3.57
N TYR A 638 -14.16 -4.54 4.85
CA TYR A 638 -14.00 -5.69 5.75
C TYR A 638 -14.84 -6.92 5.36
N ASN A 639 -15.96 -6.73 4.66
CA ASN A 639 -16.81 -7.80 4.12
C ASN A 639 -16.63 -8.01 2.60
N SER A 640 -15.66 -7.33 1.96
CA SER A 640 -15.37 -7.41 0.52
C SER A 640 -16.56 -7.03 -0.39
N ILE A 641 -17.28 -5.97 -0.01
CA ILE A 641 -18.45 -5.42 -0.72
C ILE A 641 -18.08 -4.08 -1.36
N ILE A 642 -18.41 -3.92 -2.65
CA ILE A 642 -18.27 -2.64 -3.35
C ILE A 642 -19.46 -1.71 -3.05
N LEU A 643 -19.19 -0.42 -2.96
CA LEU A 643 -20.16 0.65 -2.77
C LEU A 643 -20.24 1.52 -4.03
N ASP A 644 -21.45 1.88 -4.45
CA ASP A 644 -21.65 2.90 -5.48
C ASP A 644 -21.44 4.31 -4.87
N LEU A 645 -20.16 4.67 -4.75
CA LEU A 645 -19.71 5.90 -4.10
C LEU A 645 -18.58 6.52 -4.90
N HIS A 646 -18.66 7.83 -5.12
CA HIS A 646 -17.74 8.58 -5.97
C HIS A 646 -17.07 9.70 -5.16
N PHE A 647 -15.93 9.40 -4.55
CA PHE A 647 -15.04 10.39 -3.93
C PHE A 647 -13.82 10.66 -4.83
N PRO A 648 -13.22 11.86 -4.77
CA PRO A 648 -11.95 12.15 -5.44
C PRO A 648 -10.79 11.36 -4.82
N SER A 649 -9.73 11.13 -5.59
CA SER A 649 -8.55 10.32 -5.23
C SER A 649 -7.89 10.76 -3.91
N ILE A 650 -7.89 12.07 -3.64
CA ILE A 650 -7.37 12.67 -2.41
C ILE A 650 -8.11 12.20 -1.14
N CYS A 651 -9.38 11.78 -1.23
CA CYS A 651 -10.10 11.17 -0.11
C CYS A 651 -9.38 9.90 0.40
N TYR A 652 -9.01 9.01 -0.53
CA TYR A 652 -8.32 7.77 -0.22
C TYR A 652 -6.87 8.02 0.23
N ARG A 653 -6.20 9.06 -0.28
CA ARG A 653 -4.90 9.50 0.24
C ARG A 653 -4.98 9.93 1.71
N LYS A 654 -5.99 10.73 2.05
CA LYS A 654 -6.24 11.19 3.43
C LYS A 654 -6.58 10.01 4.34
N LEU A 655 -7.36 9.02 3.89
CA LEU A 655 -7.62 7.77 4.64
C LEU A 655 -6.36 6.96 4.96
N LEU A 656 -5.33 7.02 4.10
CA LEU A 656 -4.02 6.39 4.32
C LEU A 656 -2.98 7.34 4.95
N SER A 657 -3.39 8.50 5.48
CA SER A 657 -2.49 9.50 6.07
C SER A 657 -2.78 9.74 7.56
N PRO A 658 -2.26 8.89 8.47
CA PRO A 658 -1.54 7.63 8.25
C PRO A 658 -2.50 6.43 7.98
N PRO A 659 -2.00 5.26 7.55
CA PRO A 659 -2.84 4.08 7.27
C PRO A 659 -3.07 3.19 8.51
N VAL A 660 -2.56 3.62 9.67
CA VAL A 660 -2.82 3.03 10.99
C VAL A 660 -3.00 4.18 11.96
N VAL A 661 -4.09 4.16 12.73
CA VAL A 661 -4.38 5.20 13.74
C VAL A 661 -3.25 5.27 14.77
N PRO A 662 -2.63 6.44 14.98
CA PRO A 662 -1.64 6.62 16.03
C PRO A 662 -2.25 6.38 17.43
N PRO A 663 -1.48 5.84 18.39
CA PRO A 663 -1.99 5.57 19.74
C PRO A 663 -2.21 6.84 20.58
N LEU A 664 -1.77 8.02 20.13
CA LEU A 664 -2.06 9.30 20.74
C LEU A 664 -3.07 10.08 19.89
N ASP A 665 -4.17 10.51 20.52
CA ASP A 665 -5.24 11.31 19.90
C ASP A 665 -4.77 12.68 19.33
N SER A 666 -3.60 13.15 19.77
CA SER A 666 -2.99 14.44 19.37
C SER A 666 -2.28 14.41 18.01
N ALA A 667 -2.07 13.24 17.41
CA ALA A 667 -1.49 13.15 16.07
C ALA A 667 -2.49 13.61 15.01
N ALA A 668 -2.04 14.44 14.06
CA ALA A 668 -2.84 14.81 12.90
C ALA A 668 -3.09 13.57 12.02
N VAL A 669 -4.36 13.31 11.69
CA VAL A 669 -4.81 12.18 10.87
C VAL A 669 -5.80 12.66 9.82
N GLY A 670 -5.84 12.02 8.65
CA GLY A 670 -6.71 12.47 7.56
C GLY A 670 -6.18 13.71 6.82
N VAL A 671 -4.88 14.01 6.91
CA VAL A 671 -4.26 15.22 6.33
C VAL A 671 -3.24 14.82 5.26
N THR A 672 -3.35 15.39 4.06
CA THR A 672 -2.31 15.28 3.03
C THR A 672 -1.32 16.42 3.20
N LYS A 673 -0.01 16.16 3.20
CA LYS A 673 1.00 17.22 3.37
C LYS A 673 1.07 18.17 2.17
N ASP A 674 1.01 17.60 0.96
CA ASP A 674 1.25 18.31 -0.29
C ASP A 674 0.06 18.09 -1.24
N PRO A 675 -1.08 18.78 -1.04
CA PRO A 675 -2.19 18.78 -1.99
C PRO A 675 -1.80 19.55 -3.27
N SER A 676 -2.21 19.03 -4.42
CA SER A 676 -1.92 19.58 -5.75
C SER A 676 -3.16 20.25 -6.38
N ILE A 677 -2.95 21.05 -7.42
CA ILE A 677 -4.05 21.65 -8.18
C ILE A 677 -4.86 20.58 -8.94
N ASP A 678 -4.25 19.46 -9.29
CA ASP A 678 -4.93 18.34 -9.94
C ASP A 678 -5.92 17.64 -8.96
N ASP A 679 -5.57 17.56 -7.67
CA ASP A 679 -6.50 17.08 -6.63
C ASP A 679 -7.72 17.99 -6.48
N LEU A 680 -7.52 19.30 -6.59
CA LEU A 680 -8.63 20.26 -6.60
C LEU A 680 -9.45 20.12 -7.88
N ALA A 681 -8.82 19.84 -9.02
CA ALA A 681 -9.50 19.70 -10.31
C ALA A 681 -10.45 18.51 -10.37
N GLU A 682 -10.21 17.44 -9.59
CA GLU A 682 -11.15 16.33 -9.42
C GLU A 682 -12.45 16.72 -8.70
N ILE A 683 -12.50 17.88 -8.03
CA ILE A 683 -13.66 18.37 -7.28
C ILE A 683 -14.24 19.61 -7.96
N MET A 684 -13.40 20.63 -8.15
CA MET A 684 -13.71 21.97 -8.66
C MET A 684 -12.80 22.32 -9.84
N PRO A 685 -13.04 21.75 -11.04
CA PRO A 685 -12.20 21.94 -12.22
C PRO A 685 -12.08 23.41 -12.64
N ASP A 686 -13.15 24.20 -12.48
CA ASP A 686 -13.19 25.61 -12.84
C ASP A 686 -12.28 26.47 -11.92
N VAL A 687 -12.32 26.20 -10.60
CA VAL A 687 -11.44 26.85 -9.62
C VAL A 687 -9.99 26.43 -9.87
N ALA A 688 -9.75 25.14 -10.09
CA ALA A 688 -8.41 24.63 -10.40
C ALA A 688 -7.86 25.20 -11.71
N HIS A 689 -8.70 25.47 -12.73
CA HIS A 689 -8.28 26.20 -13.93
C HIS A 689 -7.87 27.64 -13.58
N GLY A 690 -8.69 28.38 -12.83
CA GLY A 690 -8.37 29.74 -12.38
C GLY A 690 -7.04 29.83 -11.61
N LEU A 691 -6.76 28.88 -10.71
CA LEU A 691 -5.48 28.82 -9.99
C LEU A 691 -4.29 28.48 -10.93
N ARG A 692 -4.48 27.66 -11.97
CA ARG A 692 -3.43 27.42 -12.99
C ARG A 692 -3.16 28.66 -13.83
N GLU A 693 -4.18 29.46 -14.17
CA GLU A 693 -3.99 30.70 -14.91
C GLU A 693 -3.31 31.78 -14.05
N LEU A 694 -3.68 31.91 -12.77
CA LEU A 694 -2.98 32.77 -11.80
C LEU A 694 -1.47 32.50 -11.75
N LEU A 695 -1.06 31.22 -11.72
CA LEU A 695 0.36 30.82 -11.72
C LEU A 695 1.08 31.06 -13.05
N LYS A 696 0.36 31.09 -14.17
CA LYS A 696 0.93 31.33 -15.51
C LYS A 696 0.90 32.81 -15.93
N TYR A 697 0.14 33.64 -15.23
CA TYR A 697 -0.10 35.02 -15.62
C TYR A 697 1.22 35.81 -15.75
N GLU A 698 1.37 36.51 -16.89
CA GLU A 698 2.56 37.31 -17.21
C GLU A 698 2.43 38.78 -16.80
N GLY A 699 1.19 39.27 -16.57
CA GLY A 699 0.89 40.64 -16.15
C GLY A 699 1.03 40.88 -14.64
N SER A 700 0.51 42.01 -14.16
CA SER A 700 0.58 42.41 -12.75
C SER A 700 -0.56 41.77 -11.97
N VAL A 701 -0.29 40.70 -11.21
CA VAL A 701 -1.35 39.97 -10.47
C VAL A 701 -2.09 40.89 -9.49
N GLU A 702 -1.39 41.83 -8.87
CA GLU A 702 -1.96 42.76 -7.89
C GLU A 702 -2.93 43.75 -8.53
N GLU A 703 -2.53 44.38 -9.65
CA GLU A 703 -3.34 45.40 -10.34
C GLU A 703 -4.45 44.78 -11.22
N ASP A 704 -4.14 43.68 -11.92
CA ASP A 704 -5.05 43.08 -12.91
C ASP A 704 -6.11 42.16 -12.27
N MET A 705 -5.80 41.51 -11.14
CA MET A 705 -6.70 40.56 -10.47
C MET A 705 -7.27 41.03 -9.13
N GLY A 706 -6.60 41.96 -8.43
CA GLY A 706 -7.11 42.56 -7.18
C GLY A 706 -7.39 41.56 -6.05
N LEU A 707 -6.71 40.41 -6.04
CA LEU A 707 -6.91 39.35 -5.05
C LEU A 707 -6.18 39.67 -3.74
N SER A 708 -6.72 39.20 -2.61
CA SER A 708 -6.05 39.17 -1.31
C SER A 708 -5.91 37.74 -0.78
N PHE A 709 -5.18 37.53 0.32
CA PHE A 709 -5.08 36.23 1.00
C PHE A 709 -6.36 35.84 1.77
N GLN A 710 -7.52 36.13 1.17
CA GLN A 710 -8.84 35.70 1.60
C GLN A 710 -9.44 34.82 0.49
N ALA A 711 -9.97 33.66 0.87
CA ALA A 711 -10.65 32.74 -0.02
C ALA A 711 -12.15 32.74 0.29
N SER A 712 -12.99 32.72 -0.74
CA SER A 712 -14.44 32.55 -0.59
C SER A 712 -14.89 31.34 -1.40
N LEU A 713 -15.68 30.46 -0.79
CA LEU A 713 -16.34 29.34 -1.45
C LEU A 713 -17.85 29.44 -1.25
N GLN A 714 -18.62 29.27 -2.33
CA GLN A 714 -20.08 29.21 -2.24
C GLN A 714 -20.54 27.75 -2.04
N GLU A 715 -21.20 27.47 -0.92
CA GLU A 715 -21.96 26.23 -0.68
C GLU A 715 -23.45 26.58 -0.58
N TYR A 716 -24.26 26.04 -1.50
CA TYR A 716 -25.69 26.39 -1.62
C TYR A 716 -25.89 27.93 -1.73
N ASP A 717 -26.86 28.49 -1.02
CA ASP A 717 -27.12 29.94 -0.95
C ASP A 717 -26.22 30.69 0.05
N ARG A 718 -25.06 30.12 0.44
CA ARG A 718 -24.14 30.73 1.42
C ARG A 718 -22.73 30.84 0.87
N ILE A 719 -22.14 32.02 1.03
CA ILE A 719 -20.72 32.28 0.75
C ILE A 719 -19.95 32.15 2.07
N MET A 720 -18.97 31.24 2.10
CA MET A 720 -18.08 30.99 3.23
C MET A 720 -16.73 31.62 2.92
N THR A 721 -16.38 32.68 3.66
CA THR A 721 -15.15 33.46 3.47
C THR A 721 -14.15 33.16 4.59
N TYR A 722 -12.88 32.96 4.25
CA TYR A 722 -11.82 32.57 5.17
C TYR A 722 -10.49 33.26 4.84
N ASN A 723 -9.79 33.78 5.86
CA ASN A 723 -8.45 34.36 5.71
C ASN A 723 -7.40 33.24 5.72
N LEU A 724 -6.70 33.06 4.60
CA LEU A 724 -5.72 31.97 4.39
C LEU A 724 -4.46 32.11 5.26
N LYS A 725 -4.16 33.33 5.71
CA LYS A 725 -3.13 33.65 6.70
C LYS A 725 -3.57 34.83 7.56
N GLU A 726 -2.82 35.11 8.63
CA GLU A 726 -3.09 36.23 9.54
C GLU A 726 -3.24 37.55 8.77
N ASN A 727 -4.32 38.30 9.04
CA ASN A 727 -4.71 39.53 8.33
C ASN A 727 -4.79 39.40 6.80
N GLY A 728 -5.06 38.20 6.27
CA GLY A 728 -5.04 37.90 4.84
C GLY A 728 -5.93 38.81 3.97
N GLU A 729 -7.00 39.36 4.51
CA GLU A 729 -7.87 40.34 3.84
C GLU A 729 -7.15 41.64 3.43
N HIS A 730 -6.06 42.00 4.12
CA HIS A 730 -5.24 43.19 3.86
C HIS A 730 -3.94 42.90 3.12
N ILE A 731 -3.66 41.64 2.76
CA ILE A 731 -2.43 41.23 2.09
C ILE A 731 -2.78 40.93 0.62
N PRO A 732 -2.33 41.75 -0.35
CA PRO A 732 -2.59 41.51 -1.77
C PRO A 732 -1.81 40.29 -2.28
N VAL A 733 -2.37 39.63 -3.29
CA VAL A 733 -1.69 38.59 -4.05
C VAL A 733 -0.87 39.25 -5.16
N THR A 734 0.41 38.93 -5.22
CA THR A 734 1.39 39.48 -6.17
C THR A 734 2.06 38.35 -6.94
N ASN A 735 2.80 38.68 -8.01
CA ASN A 735 3.55 37.70 -8.79
C ASN A 735 4.58 36.90 -7.96
N GLU A 736 5.08 37.48 -6.87
CA GLU A 736 6.04 36.84 -5.95
C GLU A 736 5.36 35.87 -4.96
N ASN A 737 4.15 36.19 -4.50
CA ASN A 737 3.47 35.44 -3.43
C ASN A 737 2.31 34.53 -3.92
N ARG A 738 1.98 34.56 -5.22
CA ARG A 738 0.91 33.73 -5.82
C ARG A 738 1.06 32.22 -5.57
N GLU A 739 2.28 31.70 -5.51
CA GLU A 739 2.54 30.29 -5.18
C GLU A 739 2.17 29.97 -3.72
N GLU A 740 2.44 30.89 -2.80
CA GLU A 740 2.00 30.78 -1.41
C GLU A 740 0.48 30.83 -1.31
N TYR A 741 -0.17 31.75 -2.03
CA TYR A 741 -1.63 31.86 -2.08
C TYR A 741 -2.27 30.54 -2.55
N VAL A 742 -1.82 30.00 -3.68
CA VAL A 742 -2.32 28.73 -4.23
C VAL A 742 -2.10 27.58 -3.25
N ARG A 743 -0.91 27.46 -2.65
CA ARG A 743 -0.60 26.42 -1.66
C ARG A 743 -1.50 26.50 -0.43
N LEU A 744 -1.74 27.70 0.10
CA LEU A 744 -2.63 27.90 1.25
C LEU A 744 -4.10 27.66 0.90
N TYR A 745 -4.55 28.05 -0.30
CA TYR A 745 -5.89 27.78 -0.79
C TYR A 745 -6.14 26.27 -0.89
N LEU A 746 -5.19 25.51 -1.44
CA LEU A 746 -5.26 24.05 -1.56
C LEU A 746 -5.31 23.36 -0.19
N ASP A 747 -4.43 23.72 0.75
CA ASP A 747 -4.48 23.16 2.11
C ASP A 747 -5.78 23.52 2.84
N TRP A 748 -6.27 24.75 2.69
CA TRP A 748 -7.54 25.16 3.27
C TRP A 748 -8.70 24.28 2.78
N VAL A 749 -8.95 24.22 1.47
CA VAL A 749 -10.07 23.46 0.89
C VAL A 749 -9.95 21.95 1.15
N LEU A 750 -8.74 21.39 1.00
CA LEU A 750 -8.55 19.94 0.95
C LEU A 750 -8.16 19.33 2.30
N ASN A 751 -7.70 20.11 3.27
CA ASN A 751 -7.39 19.66 4.63
C ASN A 751 -8.14 20.46 5.70
N THR A 752 -7.80 21.73 5.87
CA THR A 752 -8.08 22.47 7.11
C THR A 752 -9.57 22.77 7.30
N ALA A 753 -10.29 23.15 6.24
CA ALA A 753 -11.71 23.50 6.30
C ALA A 753 -12.66 22.31 6.60
N ILE A 754 -12.23 21.09 6.27
CA ILE A 754 -12.98 19.84 6.48
C ILE A 754 -12.38 18.95 7.58
N TYR A 755 -11.38 19.44 8.32
CA TYR A 755 -10.55 18.58 9.18
C TYR A 755 -11.34 17.83 10.25
N ALA A 756 -12.31 18.48 10.90
CA ALA A 756 -13.10 17.85 11.97
C ALA A 756 -14.00 16.73 11.40
N GLN A 757 -14.70 17.01 10.31
CA GLN A 757 -15.56 16.09 9.57
C GLN A 757 -14.75 14.89 9.06
N PHE A 758 -13.61 15.16 8.40
CA PHE A 758 -12.75 14.12 7.86
C PHE A 758 -12.06 13.29 8.96
N ARG A 759 -11.61 13.90 10.08
CA ARG A 759 -11.05 13.16 11.22
C ARG A 759 -12.07 12.18 11.79
N ALA A 760 -13.33 12.59 11.93
CA ALA A 760 -14.39 11.71 12.41
C ALA A 760 -14.63 10.53 11.46
N PHE A 761 -14.73 10.80 10.15
CA PHE A 761 -14.84 9.79 9.08
C PHE A 761 -13.64 8.81 9.05
N TYR A 762 -12.42 9.33 9.10
CA TYR A 762 -11.17 8.57 9.18
C TYR A 762 -11.19 7.59 10.37
N LEU A 763 -11.53 8.08 11.57
CA LEU A 763 -11.59 7.23 12.77
C LEU A 763 -12.68 6.16 12.66
N GLY A 764 -13.78 6.48 11.98
CA GLY A 764 -14.86 5.54 11.69
C GLY A 764 -14.40 4.40 10.80
N PHE A 765 -13.79 4.72 9.67
CA PHE A 765 -13.20 3.76 8.74
C PHE A 765 -12.22 2.81 9.44
N HIS A 766 -11.23 3.40 10.12
CA HIS A 766 -10.20 2.64 10.81
C HIS A 766 -10.70 1.82 12.01
N SER A 767 -11.83 2.15 12.63
CA SER A 767 -12.40 1.33 13.73
C SER A 767 -12.67 -0.11 13.30
N VAL A 768 -13.03 -0.32 12.03
CA VAL A 768 -13.26 -1.62 11.40
C VAL A 768 -11.97 -2.14 10.75
N THR A 769 -11.32 -1.31 9.94
CA THR A 769 -10.21 -1.73 9.07
C THR A 769 -8.84 -1.71 9.73
N ALA A 770 -8.74 -1.35 11.03
CA ALA A 770 -7.49 -1.36 11.80
C ALA A 770 -6.78 -2.72 11.75
N SER A 771 -5.87 -2.84 10.80
CA SER A 771 -5.02 -3.98 10.48
C SER A 771 -3.76 -3.46 9.80
N ASN A 772 -2.63 -4.13 10.05
CA ASN A 772 -1.38 -3.82 9.36
C ASN A 772 -1.47 -4.13 7.85
N ALA A 773 -2.50 -4.83 7.37
CA ALA A 773 -2.70 -5.06 5.94
C ALA A 773 -2.98 -3.77 5.15
N LEU A 774 -3.60 -2.74 5.76
CA LEU A 774 -3.82 -1.44 5.11
C LEU A 774 -2.52 -0.75 4.70
N ILE A 775 -1.42 -0.98 5.43
CA ILE A 775 -0.13 -0.34 5.16
C ILE A 775 0.48 -0.83 3.82
N MET A 776 0.01 -1.96 3.29
CA MET A 776 0.43 -2.48 1.98
C MET A 776 -0.31 -1.84 0.79
N LEU A 777 -1.37 -1.08 1.04
CA LEU A 777 -2.21 -0.48 0.00
C LEU A 777 -1.72 0.90 -0.43
N ARG A 778 -1.86 1.20 -1.72
CA ARG A 778 -1.84 2.56 -2.28
C ARG A 778 -3.24 3.19 -2.22
N PRO A 779 -3.38 4.52 -2.33
CA PRO A 779 -4.69 5.18 -2.35
C PRO A 779 -5.64 4.67 -3.43
N GLU A 780 -5.12 4.44 -4.64
CA GLU A 780 -5.86 3.92 -5.80
C GLU A 780 -6.33 2.47 -5.56
N GLU A 781 -5.57 1.71 -4.77
CA GLU A 781 -5.95 0.36 -4.33
C GLU A 781 -7.08 0.38 -3.30
N VAL A 782 -7.16 1.40 -2.44
CA VAL A 782 -8.29 1.59 -1.52
C VAL A 782 -9.54 2.04 -2.27
N GLU A 783 -9.42 2.93 -3.26
CA GLU A 783 -10.54 3.26 -4.16
C GLU A 783 -11.08 1.99 -4.83
N MET A 784 -10.22 1.19 -5.46
CA MET A 784 -10.63 -0.07 -6.08
C MET A 784 -11.31 -1.03 -5.10
N LEU A 785 -10.82 -1.15 -3.87
CA LEU A 785 -11.43 -2.01 -2.83
C LEU A 785 -12.80 -1.52 -2.34
N VAL A 786 -13.04 -0.21 -2.36
CA VAL A 786 -14.32 0.38 -1.91
C VAL A 786 -15.32 0.46 -3.05
N CYS A 787 -14.91 0.95 -4.21
CA CYS A 787 -15.80 1.31 -5.32
C CYS A 787 -15.84 0.25 -6.42
N GLY A 788 -14.87 -0.67 -6.45
CA GLY A 788 -14.67 -1.60 -7.55
C GLY A 788 -13.83 -1.03 -8.70
N SER A 789 -13.40 -1.91 -9.59
CA SER A 789 -12.65 -1.54 -10.80
C SER A 789 -13.57 -0.95 -11.87
N PRO A 790 -13.14 0.08 -12.62
CA PRO A 790 -13.85 0.59 -13.79
C PRO A 790 -13.56 -0.21 -15.08
N THR A 791 -12.59 -1.15 -15.07
CA THR A 791 -12.15 -1.85 -16.29
C THR A 791 -13.04 -3.05 -16.62
N LEU A 792 -13.84 -2.97 -17.68
CA LEU A 792 -14.74 -4.05 -18.09
C LEU A 792 -14.03 -5.04 -19.04
N ASP A 793 -14.10 -6.35 -18.74
CA ASP A 793 -13.72 -7.43 -19.66
C ASP A 793 -14.87 -8.43 -19.83
N LEU A 794 -15.72 -8.15 -20.81
CA LEU A 794 -16.90 -8.95 -21.12
C LEU A 794 -16.54 -10.37 -21.64
N HIS A 795 -15.31 -10.62 -22.07
CA HIS A 795 -14.88 -11.96 -22.45
C HIS A 795 -14.63 -12.84 -21.22
N GLU A 796 -14.07 -12.29 -20.14
CA GLU A 796 -14.00 -13.00 -18.86
C GLU A 796 -15.38 -13.19 -18.25
N LEU A 797 -16.26 -12.16 -18.26
CA LEU A 797 -17.64 -12.29 -17.76
C LEU A 797 -18.39 -13.45 -18.44
N ARG A 798 -18.27 -13.57 -19.77
CA ARG A 798 -18.89 -14.64 -20.55
C ARG A 798 -18.45 -16.04 -20.13
N LYS A 799 -17.20 -16.22 -19.71
CA LYS A 799 -16.66 -17.54 -19.30
C LYS A 799 -17.24 -18.02 -17.97
N VAL A 800 -17.56 -17.10 -17.07
CA VAL A 800 -18.03 -17.40 -15.71
C VAL A 800 -19.52 -17.19 -15.50
N THR A 801 -20.24 -16.73 -16.53
CA THR A 801 -21.70 -16.60 -16.50
C THR A 801 -22.35 -17.99 -16.44
N GLU A 802 -23.20 -18.21 -15.45
CA GLU A 802 -24.05 -19.39 -15.34
C GLU A 802 -25.32 -19.22 -16.18
N TYR A 803 -25.78 -20.31 -16.81
CA TYR A 803 -26.99 -20.34 -17.62
C TYR A 803 -28.02 -21.28 -17.01
N ASP A 804 -29.27 -20.83 -16.98
CA ASP A 804 -30.37 -21.50 -16.31
C ASP A 804 -31.59 -21.52 -17.24
N GLU A 805 -32.04 -22.73 -17.58
CA GLU A 805 -32.96 -23.00 -18.71
C GLU A 805 -32.45 -22.52 -20.10
N TYR A 806 -31.17 -22.12 -20.19
CA TYR A 806 -30.41 -21.86 -21.42
C TYR A 806 -29.10 -22.63 -21.43
N ARG A 807 -28.50 -22.77 -22.62
CA ARG A 807 -27.17 -23.33 -22.87
C ARG A 807 -26.23 -22.25 -23.44
N PRO A 808 -24.91 -22.31 -23.18
CA PRO A 808 -23.92 -21.39 -23.79
C PRO A 808 -23.95 -21.39 -25.33
N ASP A 809 -24.37 -22.53 -25.89
CA ASP A 809 -24.51 -22.87 -27.30
C ASP A 809 -25.81 -22.32 -27.95
N ASP A 810 -26.79 -21.86 -27.18
CA ASP A 810 -28.08 -21.38 -27.72
C ASP A 810 -27.93 -20.08 -28.54
N ARG A 811 -28.68 -19.97 -29.64
CA ARG A 811 -28.66 -18.79 -30.55
C ARG A 811 -28.83 -17.48 -29.78
N VAL A 812 -29.82 -17.40 -28.88
CA VAL A 812 -30.13 -16.18 -28.12
C VAL A 812 -28.98 -15.77 -27.19
N ILE A 813 -28.25 -16.74 -26.63
CA ILE A 813 -27.06 -16.48 -25.80
C ILE A 813 -25.88 -16.01 -26.65
N GLN A 814 -25.64 -16.63 -27.80
CA GLN A 814 -24.60 -16.19 -28.73
C GLN A 814 -24.87 -14.76 -29.27
N ASP A 815 -26.12 -14.49 -29.64
CA ASP A 815 -26.57 -13.17 -30.08
C ASP A 815 -26.46 -12.13 -28.96
N PHE A 816 -26.86 -12.47 -27.73
CA PHE A 816 -26.73 -11.62 -26.55
C PHE A 816 -25.28 -11.17 -26.34
N TRP A 817 -24.32 -12.09 -26.27
CA TRP A 817 -22.92 -11.74 -26.08
C TRP A 817 -22.35 -10.93 -27.25
N SER A 818 -22.70 -11.30 -28.48
CA SER A 818 -22.27 -10.56 -29.66
C SER A 818 -22.84 -9.14 -29.70
N VAL A 819 -24.08 -8.94 -29.24
CA VAL A 819 -24.68 -7.61 -29.08
C VAL A 819 -23.96 -6.84 -27.98
N LEU A 820 -23.88 -7.39 -26.76
CA LEU A 820 -23.33 -6.70 -25.59
C LEU A 820 -21.89 -6.24 -25.80
N ILE A 821 -21.02 -7.09 -26.34
CA ILE A 821 -19.62 -6.76 -26.66
C ILE A 821 -19.53 -5.68 -27.76
N SER A 822 -20.52 -5.60 -28.66
CA SER A 822 -20.57 -4.56 -29.70
C SER A 822 -21.14 -3.21 -29.24
N LEU A 823 -21.63 -3.10 -28.00
CA LEU A 823 -22.13 -1.83 -27.46
C LEU A 823 -20.98 -0.90 -27.06
N PRO A 824 -21.13 0.43 -27.17
CA PRO A 824 -20.21 1.40 -26.57
C PRO A 824 -20.07 1.21 -25.05
N LEU A 825 -18.91 1.58 -24.50
CA LEU A 825 -18.59 1.42 -23.06
C LEU A 825 -19.68 1.97 -22.13
N GLU A 826 -20.27 3.13 -22.45
CA GLU A 826 -21.37 3.74 -21.69
C GLU A 826 -22.60 2.83 -21.58
N LEU A 827 -22.94 2.10 -22.66
CA LEU A 827 -24.04 1.13 -22.65
C LEU A 827 -23.64 -0.20 -21.98
N GLN A 828 -22.37 -0.61 -22.07
CA GLN A 828 -21.87 -1.76 -21.30
C GLN A 828 -21.91 -1.49 -19.79
N LYS A 829 -21.56 -0.27 -19.36
CA LYS A 829 -21.70 0.22 -17.99
C LYS A 829 -23.15 0.26 -17.53
N LYS A 830 -24.06 0.80 -18.34
CA LYS A 830 -25.51 0.76 -18.04
C LYS A 830 -26.06 -0.67 -17.94
N PHE A 831 -25.57 -1.60 -18.77
CA PHE A 831 -25.92 -3.01 -18.64
C PHE A 831 -25.43 -3.62 -17.31
N LEU A 832 -24.21 -3.27 -16.88
CA LEU A 832 -23.67 -3.74 -15.61
C LEU A 832 -24.47 -3.17 -14.43
N LEU A 833 -24.82 -1.87 -14.48
CA LEU A 833 -25.68 -1.21 -13.50
C LEU A 833 -27.05 -1.90 -13.42
N PHE A 834 -27.67 -2.15 -14.58
CA PHE A 834 -28.94 -2.86 -14.70
C PHE A 834 -28.91 -4.27 -14.10
N THR A 835 -27.83 -5.03 -14.30
CA THR A 835 -27.74 -6.43 -13.87
C THR A 835 -27.16 -6.64 -12.47
N THR A 836 -26.37 -5.70 -11.94
CA THR A 836 -25.60 -5.90 -10.69
C THR A 836 -25.80 -4.82 -9.63
N GLY A 837 -26.40 -3.68 -10.00
CA GLY A 837 -26.58 -2.51 -9.13
C GLY A 837 -25.36 -1.58 -9.05
N SER A 838 -24.34 -1.77 -9.89
CA SER A 838 -23.17 -0.88 -10.01
C SER A 838 -22.65 -0.85 -11.45
N ASP A 839 -22.06 0.27 -11.89
CA ASP A 839 -21.33 0.35 -13.17
C ASP A 839 -19.85 -0.09 -13.06
N ARG A 840 -19.44 -0.56 -11.86
CA ARG A 840 -18.10 -1.07 -11.53
C ARG A 840 -18.15 -2.54 -11.13
N ILE A 841 -16.99 -3.20 -11.24
CA ILE A 841 -16.84 -4.65 -10.97
C ILE A 841 -16.00 -4.91 -9.70
N PRO A 842 -16.14 -6.08 -9.06
CA PRO A 842 -15.27 -6.46 -7.94
C PRO A 842 -13.77 -6.41 -8.27
N VAL A 843 -12.96 -6.11 -7.26
CA VAL A 843 -11.51 -6.26 -7.33
C VAL A 843 -11.16 -7.71 -7.67
N GLY A 844 -10.44 -7.93 -8.78
CA GLY A 844 -10.22 -9.26 -9.37
C GLY A 844 -10.68 -9.36 -10.83
N GLY A 845 -11.57 -8.46 -11.26
CA GLY A 845 -12.06 -8.41 -12.64
C GLY A 845 -13.32 -9.24 -12.86
N MET A 846 -13.81 -9.26 -14.10
CA MET A 846 -15.10 -9.88 -14.44
C MET A 846 -15.11 -11.41 -14.30
N GLY A 847 -13.95 -12.07 -14.32
CA GLY A 847 -13.83 -13.51 -14.07
C GLY A 847 -14.11 -13.93 -12.62
N GLU A 848 -14.21 -12.99 -11.69
CA GLU A 848 -14.60 -13.25 -10.29
C GLU A 848 -16.08 -12.91 -10.03
N MET A 849 -16.84 -12.56 -11.08
CA MET A 849 -18.25 -12.22 -10.97
C MET A 849 -19.16 -13.42 -11.21
N ASN A 850 -19.92 -13.79 -10.19
CA ASN A 850 -21.04 -14.71 -10.36
C ASN A 850 -22.18 -13.94 -11.04
N MET A 851 -22.33 -14.09 -12.36
CA MET A 851 -23.47 -13.58 -13.14
C MET A 851 -24.31 -14.78 -13.59
N LYS A 852 -25.65 -14.63 -13.58
CA LYS A 852 -26.57 -15.68 -14.01
C LYS A 852 -27.52 -15.18 -15.10
N ILE A 853 -27.73 -15.96 -16.15
CA ILE A 853 -28.76 -15.69 -17.19
C ILE A 853 -29.82 -16.79 -17.12
N SER A 854 -31.05 -16.41 -16.76
CA SER A 854 -32.22 -17.30 -16.72
C SER A 854 -33.19 -17.01 -17.86
N ARG A 855 -33.88 -18.04 -18.35
CA ARG A 855 -34.94 -17.90 -19.37
C ARG A 855 -36.20 -17.26 -18.81
N MET A 856 -36.75 -16.27 -19.53
CA MET A 856 -38.13 -15.82 -19.30
C MET A 856 -39.10 -16.77 -20.03
N ARG A 857 -40.13 -17.26 -19.33
CA ARG A 857 -41.18 -18.11 -19.91
C ARG A 857 -42.35 -17.27 -20.42
N ASP A 858 -42.91 -17.67 -21.58
CA ASP A 858 -44.18 -17.20 -22.17
C ASP A 858 -44.34 -15.67 -22.32
N ARG A 859 -43.23 -14.94 -22.50
CA ARG A 859 -43.18 -13.46 -22.55
C ARG A 859 -42.16 -12.91 -23.55
N GLU A 860 -42.14 -13.44 -24.77
CA GLU A 860 -41.16 -13.07 -25.82
C GLU A 860 -41.18 -11.59 -26.23
N GLU A 861 -42.29 -10.89 -26.03
CA GLU A 861 -42.41 -9.45 -26.31
C GLU A 861 -41.90 -8.54 -25.18
N ASN A 862 -41.63 -9.06 -23.98
CA ASN A 862 -41.22 -8.23 -22.84
C ASN A 862 -39.81 -7.66 -23.03
N LEU A 863 -39.46 -6.68 -22.19
CA LEU A 863 -38.08 -6.29 -21.95
C LEU A 863 -37.38 -7.38 -21.10
N PRO A 864 -36.04 -7.52 -21.16
CA PRO A 864 -35.35 -8.31 -20.16
C PRO A 864 -35.52 -7.68 -18.78
N GLU A 865 -35.55 -8.51 -17.75
CA GLU A 865 -35.66 -8.12 -16.34
C GLU A 865 -34.35 -8.47 -15.61
N ALA A 866 -34.10 -7.88 -14.43
CA ALA A 866 -32.89 -8.16 -13.66
C ALA A 866 -33.12 -8.19 -12.15
N HIS A 867 -32.36 -9.03 -11.45
CA HIS A 867 -32.30 -9.09 -9.99
C HIS A 867 -30.86 -8.80 -9.54
N THR A 868 -30.57 -7.52 -9.31
CA THR A 868 -29.23 -7.00 -8.98
C THR A 868 -28.64 -7.57 -7.70
N CYS A 869 -29.47 -7.97 -6.73
CA CYS A 869 -29.04 -8.66 -5.50
C CYS A 869 -28.34 -10.00 -5.78
N PHE A 870 -28.70 -10.67 -6.89
CA PHE A 870 -28.17 -11.97 -7.30
C PHE A 870 -27.36 -11.91 -8.61
N ASN A 871 -27.08 -10.71 -9.13
CA ASN A 871 -26.44 -10.48 -10.44
C ASN A 871 -27.13 -11.27 -11.59
N GLN A 872 -28.45 -11.40 -11.53
CA GLN A 872 -29.22 -12.26 -12.44
C GLN A 872 -29.93 -11.44 -13.51
N LEU A 873 -29.77 -11.84 -14.77
CA LEU A 873 -30.53 -11.34 -15.92
C LEU A 873 -31.60 -12.37 -16.31
N ILE A 874 -32.85 -11.95 -16.44
CA ILE A 874 -33.94 -12.75 -16.97
C ILE A 874 -34.16 -12.34 -18.42
N LEU A 875 -33.81 -13.21 -19.36
CA LEU A 875 -33.75 -12.92 -20.79
C LEU A 875 -34.85 -13.70 -21.56
N PRO A 876 -35.78 -13.02 -22.25
CA PRO A 876 -36.73 -13.66 -23.17
C PRO A 876 -36.03 -14.29 -24.38
N GLU A 877 -36.62 -15.34 -24.94
CA GLU A 877 -36.08 -16.01 -26.13
C GLU A 877 -36.42 -15.21 -27.41
N TYR A 878 -35.71 -14.11 -27.65
CA TYR A 878 -36.01 -13.24 -28.78
C TYR A 878 -35.82 -13.93 -30.15
N PRO A 879 -36.68 -13.61 -31.15
CA PRO A 879 -36.69 -14.30 -32.44
C PRO A 879 -35.45 -14.00 -33.30
N ASN A 880 -34.79 -12.86 -33.07
CA ASN A 880 -33.56 -12.46 -33.77
C ASN A 880 -32.73 -11.45 -32.95
N LYS A 881 -31.49 -11.27 -33.38
CA LYS A 881 -30.48 -10.37 -32.80
C LYS A 881 -30.89 -8.89 -32.77
N GLU A 882 -31.69 -8.43 -33.74
CA GLU A 882 -32.08 -7.02 -33.88
C GLU A 882 -33.13 -6.64 -32.83
N VAL A 883 -34.12 -7.51 -32.63
CA VAL A 883 -35.11 -7.40 -31.54
C VAL A 883 -34.40 -7.46 -30.19
N LEU A 884 -33.49 -8.42 -29.99
CA LEU A 884 -32.67 -8.51 -28.76
C LEU A 884 -31.91 -7.21 -28.50
N LYS A 885 -31.17 -6.69 -29.49
CA LYS A 885 -30.43 -5.43 -29.36
C LYS A 885 -31.34 -4.26 -29.02
N LYS A 886 -32.48 -4.12 -29.69
CA LYS A 886 -33.44 -3.04 -29.42
C LYS A 886 -34.02 -3.14 -28.01
N LYS A 887 -34.50 -4.31 -27.59
CA LYS A 887 -35.11 -4.54 -26.28
C LYS A 887 -34.09 -4.39 -25.14
N LEU A 888 -32.88 -4.92 -25.31
CA LEU A 888 -31.79 -4.77 -24.34
C LEU A 888 -31.39 -3.30 -24.15
N ILE A 889 -31.19 -2.54 -25.25
CA ILE A 889 -30.86 -1.11 -25.17
C ILE A 889 -31.98 -0.32 -24.47
N ILE A 890 -33.25 -0.63 -24.75
CA ILE A 890 -34.39 0.00 -24.07
C ILE A 890 -34.35 -0.29 -22.56
N ALA A 891 -34.18 -1.54 -22.14
CA ALA A 891 -34.14 -1.90 -20.73
C ALA A 891 -32.99 -1.18 -19.98
N ILE A 892 -31.75 -1.31 -20.45
CA ILE A 892 -30.58 -0.72 -19.79
C ILE A 892 -30.56 0.82 -19.84
N SER A 893 -31.31 1.44 -20.76
CA SER A 893 -31.36 2.91 -20.87
C SER A 893 -32.46 3.56 -20.03
N ASN A 894 -33.49 2.80 -19.65
CA ASN A 894 -34.65 3.29 -18.87
C ASN A 894 -34.71 2.68 -17.46
N ALA A 895 -33.72 1.87 -17.07
CA ALA A 895 -33.58 1.37 -15.71
C ALA A 895 -32.94 2.42 -14.80
N GLU A 896 -33.77 3.27 -14.18
CA GLU A 896 -33.38 3.95 -12.95
C GLU A 896 -33.52 2.96 -11.78
N GLY A 897 -32.46 2.78 -11.00
CA GLY A 897 -32.30 1.60 -10.13
C GLY A 897 -33.39 1.45 -9.06
N PHE A 898 -34.08 0.30 -9.07
CA PHE A 898 -35.18 -0.06 -8.16
C PHE A 898 -36.27 1.02 -8.03
N GLY A 899 -36.99 1.25 -9.13
CA GLY A 899 -38.32 1.88 -9.20
C GLY A 899 -38.96 1.55 -10.56
N LEU A 900 -40.28 1.38 -10.70
CA LEU A 900 -41.39 1.57 -9.77
C LEU A 900 -42.34 0.34 -9.76
N GLU A 901 -43.05 0.20 -8.64
CA GLU A 901 -44.31 -0.56 -8.38
C GLU A 901 -44.56 -1.89 -9.13
#